data_AF-A0A969NXM4-F1
#
_entry.id   AF-A0A969NXM4-F1
#
_cell.length_a   1.000
_cell.length_b   1.000
_cell.length_c   1.000
_cell.angle_alpha   90.00
_cell.angle_beta   90.00
_cell.angle_gamma   90.00
#
_symmetry.space_group_name_H-M   'P 1'
#
loop_
_entity.id
_entity.type
_entity.pdbx_description
1 polymer ?
#
loop_
_entity_poly.entity_id
_entity_poly.type
_entity_poly.pdbx_seq_one_letter_code
_entity_poly.pdbx_strand_id
1 'polypeptide(L)'
;MEWKNIPLVVLWQREFAGYHWAMLQRDILAGLTVGAVALPLALAFGVASGADAAAGLVTAILAGLIIAGFGGGSYQISGPTGAMSAVLITLSQKYGLSGIWVASIIAGLLLILLGLFRLGRYISFIPSPVITGFTSGIALIIAIGQIDAILGIHSPMAETALQKLFYYVLHPPVPDWHTFVLAMIVIGIMIVFPRFNRTLPWSLVGLVLASAVAIGFGWQVPMIGTIPQTILLDARLTLSEIPWDHLSDLLTIAVSIAALGAIESLLCGAVTTNMTGQAFDSNQELIGQGIGNMIIPFFGGVPATAAIARSSVAIKSGGVTRITSFVHAFLLILSVFVLSPFMSQVPLAALGGVLLVTAWRMNEWESIRFFGRRGVRHALIGMLLTMVATVALDLTQAILIGVAASAVIYLRQSTESTSVTSAPVDFERIRAKGHAIVATSTTTHIYYLAGPLFFGNVHTVLEAFETAREYQTLVISMRGVPLVDVTGVQALIQIIEEHQQTGGEVCLSGLQENVEVVLSQAGVIDLIGTHNLFWSADQAIVTIDQRRSVKQSSVIKQHYTFFPPDRTVADVAMRDVYAVSVDTPASEIVTLLLDNVLRWLPVVDNQQRVVGIITEGDLLRRGVIRLPIAMKQLLPLTERAHTVLALAHQSWRASDLLTPDPIMVRSNDTLEAAAKSMVQHDLKRLPVVDQADHLMGVLDRSDLLATTVSHLMYQPASDLPVLPHVSLQQVADVLQRDIPVVQPTTSLIDVLQHVLSSPYRRVVVLENQKVIGLITDGDVLKRAARYVQPNVRQRLMTWFMGGELPAELVVALQDQIAADVMTSRVVMVEDTLSLVSAIQKLMDEDVVGLPVVNKEYCFQGWIDRTMVLHALIHINN
;
A
#
# COMPACT_ATOMS: atom_id res chain seq x y z
N MET A 1 -31.91 -2.60 -7.56
CA MET A 1 -30.48 -2.61 -7.95
C MET A 1 -30.11 -1.20 -8.36
N GLU A 2 -29.49 -0.43 -7.47
CA GLU A 2 -29.05 0.92 -7.79
C GLU A 2 -27.78 0.84 -8.66
N TRP A 3 -27.84 1.45 -9.85
CA TRP A 3 -26.72 1.52 -10.81
C TRP A 3 -25.45 2.20 -10.27
N LYS A 4 -25.49 2.76 -9.05
CA LYS A 4 -24.41 3.52 -8.40
C LYS A 4 -23.24 2.66 -7.88
N ASN A 5 -23.38 1.33 -7.82
CA ASN A 5 -22.36 0.44 -7.23
C ASN A 5 -21.57 -0.41 -8.25
N ILE A 6 -21.73 -0.18 -9.56
CA ILE A 6 -20.93 -0.90 -10.57
C ILE A 6 -19.54 -0.24 -10.65
N PRO A 7 -18.43 -0.97 -10.41
CA PRO A 7 -17.08 -0.39 -10.38
C PRO A 7 -16.73 0.42 -11.64
N LEU A 8 -17.12 -0.07 -12.82
CA LEU A 8 -16.91 0.61 -14.11
C LEU A 8 -17.64 1.96 -14.19
N VAL A 9 -18.87 2.04 -13.69
CA VAL A 9 -19.67 3.28 -13.73
C VAL A 9 -19.07 4.33 -12.81
N VAL A 10 -18.60 3.93 -11.62
CA VAL A 10 -17.89 4.83 -10.70
C VAL A 10 -16.61 5.36 -11.34
N LEU A 11 -15.88 4.50 -12.06
CA LEU A 11 -14.66 4.86 -12.76
C LEU A 11 -14.94 5.91 -13.85
N TRP A 12 -15.99 5.72 -14.66
CA TRP A 12 -16.39 6.71 -15.66
C TRP A 12 -16.87 8.02 -15.03
N GLN A 13 -17.65 7.97 -13.95
CA GLN A 13 -18.10 9.17 -13.25
C GLN A 13 -16.92 9.98 -12.72
N ARG A 14 -15.88 9.32 -12.21
CA ARG A 14 -14.66 9.97 -11.73
C ARG A 14 -13.84 10.55 -12.88
N GLU A 15 -13.69 9.82 -13.98
CA GLU A 15 -12.94 10.26 -15.16
C GLU A 15 -13.57 11.48 -15.83
N PHE A 16 -14.90 11.50 -15.98
CA PHE A 16 -15.62 12.58 -16.64
C PHE A 16 -16.06 13.70 -15.69
N ALA A 17 -15.68 13.64 -14.41
CA ALA A 17 -15.95 14.71 -13.46
C ALA A 17 -15.21 16.00 -13.87
N GLY A 18 -15.96 17.05 -14.19
CA GLY A 18 -15.38 18.32 -14.65
C GLY A 18 -14.91 18.32 -16.11
N TYR A 19 -15.34 17.34 -16.92
CA TYR A 19 -15.02 17.30 -18.34
C TYR A 19 -15.65 18.48 -19.07
N HIS A 20 -14.82 19.24 -19.80
CA HIS A 20 -15.23 20.47 -20.49
C HIS A 20 -14.71 20.53 -21.92
N TRP A 21 -15.19 21.52 -22.69
CA TRP A 21 -14.90 21.67 -24.12
C TRP A 21 -13.40 21.63 -24.47
N ALA A 22 -12.55 22.34 -23.73
CA ALA A 22 -11.11 22.31 -24.00
C ALA A 22 -10.45 20.94 -23.74
N MET A 23 -10.96 20.10 -22.83
CA MET A 23 -10.48 18.71 -22.69
C MET A 23 -10.90 17.86 -23.89
N LEU A 24 -12.14 18.04 -24.37
CA LEU A 24 -12.63 17.36 -25.58
C LEU A 24 -11.78 17.69 -26.81
N GLN A 25 -11.42 18.96 -27.01
CA GLN A 25 -10.53 19.35 -28.12
C GLN A 25 -9.17 18.64 -28.04
N ARG A 26 -8.61 18.52 -26.82
CA ARG A 26 -7.34 17.81 -26.59
C ARG A 26 -7.47 16.32 -26.87
N ASP A 27 -8.53 15.67 -26.39
CA ASP A 27 -8.79 14.25 -26.66
C ASP A 27 -8.99 13.98 -28.16
N ILE A 28 -9.69 14.87 -28.88
CA ILE A 28 -9.86 14.74 -30.33
C ILE A 28 -8.52 14.83 -31.05
N LEU A 29 -7.71 15.85 -30.77
CA LEU A 29 -6.40 16.03 -31.40
C LEU A 29 -5.44 14.87 -31.08
N ALA A 30 -5.43 14.42 -29.83
CA ALA A 30 -4.65 13.26 -29.43
C ALA A 30 -5.13 11.98 -30.14
N GLY A 31 -6.45 11.76 -30.24
CA GLY A 31 -7.03 10.59 -30.88
C GLY A 31 -6.74 10.53 -32.38
N LEU A 32 -6.81 11.68 -33.06
CA LEU A 32 -6.41 11.80 -34.47
C LEU A 32 -4.92 11.50 -34.67
N THR A 33 -4.06 12.05 -33.79
CA THR A 33 -2.61 11.81 -33.84
C THR A 33 -2.29 10.33 -33.63
N VAL A 34 -2.91 9.70 -32.63
CA VAL A 34 -2.70 8.28 -32.35
C VAL A 34 -3.25 7.40 -33.48
N GLY A 35 -4.43 7.70 -34.03
CA GLY A 35 -4.97 6.95 -35.17
C GLY A 35 -4.05 6.99 -36.39
N ALA A 36 -3.44 8.13 -36.68
CA ALA A 36 -2.48 8.24 -37.77
C ALA A 36 -1.19 7.43 -37.52
N VAL A 37 -0.72 7.35 -36.25
CA VAL A 37 0.44 6.52 -35.86
C VAL A 37 0.09 5.02 -35.85
N ALA A 38 -1.12 4.68 -35.40
CA ALA A 38 -1.57 3.32 -35.19
C ALA A 38 -1.97 2.62 -36.50
N LEU A 39 -2.41 3.36 -37.52
CA LEU A 39 -2.83 2.82 -38.81
C LEU A 39 -1.74 1.94 -39.47
N PRO A 40 -0.50 2.42 -39.69
CA PRO A 40 0.60 1.57 -40.19
C PRO A 40 0.89 0.35 -39.33
N LEU A 41 0.85 0.50 -38.00
CA LEU A 41 1.17 -0.56 -37.06
C LEU A 41 0.10 -1.66 -37.05
N ALA A 42 -1.18 -1.28 -37.15
CA ALA A 42 -2.30 -2.21 -37.20
C ALA A 42 -2.21 -3.11 -38.44
N LEU A 43 -1.97 -2.52 -39.62
CA LEU A 43 -1.75 -3.27 -40.86
C LEU A 43 -0.57 -4.23 -40.72
N ALA A 44 0.56 -3.73 -40.23
CA ALA A 44 1.79 -4.49 -40.14
C ALA A 44 1.68 -5.66 -39.15
N PHE A 45 1.11 -5.45 -37.96
CA PHE A 45 0.93 -6.50 -36.97
C PHE A 45 -0.16 -7.51 -37.36
N GLY A 46 -1.18 -7.11 -38.13
CA GLY A 46 -2.14 -8.05 -38.71
C GLY A 46 -1.44 -9.10 -39.59
N VAL A 47 -0.65 -8.61 -40.56
CA VAL A 47 0.16 -9.46 -41.45
C VAL A 47 1.21 -10.27 -40.68
N ALA A 48 1.91 -9.65 -39.72
CA ALA A 48 2.95 -10.32 -38.95
C ALA A 48 2.42 -11.44 -38.04
N SER A 49 1.12 -11.44 -37.73
CA SER A 49 0.47 -12.48 -36.93
C SER A 49 0.09 -13.72 -37.75
N GLY A 50 0.35 -13.72 -39.07
CA GLY A 50 -0.10 -14.78 -39.99
C GLY A 50 -1.52 -14.59 -40.52
N ALA A 51 -2.23 -13.55 -40.05
CA ALA A 51 -3.49 -13.09 -40.61
C ALA A 51 -3.24 -12.08 -41.75
N ASP A 52 -4.28 -11.36 -42.16
CA ASP A 52 -4.18 -10.30 -43.15
C ASP A 52 -4.13 -8.89 -42.49
N ALA A 53 -3.89 -7.87 -43.31
CA ALA A 53 -3.83 -6.49 -42.83
C ALA A 53 -5.21 -5.99 -42.35
N ALA A 54 -6.30 -6.54 -42.90
CA ALA A 54 -7.67 -6.19 -42.52
C ALA A 54 -7.98 -6.65 -41.08
N ALA A 55 -7.57 -7.87 -40.71
CA ALA A 55 -7.69 -8.38 -39.35
C ALA A 55 -7.00 -7.46 -38.33
N GLY A 56 -5.82 -6.95 -38.65
CA GLY A 56 -5.10 -5.99 -37.81
C GLY A 56 -5.85 -4.66 -37.61
N LEU A 57 -6.44 -4.12 -38.69
CA LEU A 57 -7.28 -2.93 -38.65
C LEU A 57 -8.55 -3.13 -37.80
N VAL A 58 -9.29 -4.21 -38.05
CA VAL A 58 -10.50 -4.56 -37.31
C VAL A 58 -10.20 -4.74 -35.82
N THR A 59 -9.07 -5.39 -35.51
CA THR A 59 -8.57 -5.55 -34.15
C THR A 59 -8.34 -4.20 -33.47
N ALA A 60 -7.65 -3.28 -34.14
CA ALA A 60 -7.37 -1.96 -33.58
C ALA A 60 -8.65 -1.13 -33.37
N ILE A 61 -9.61 -1.21 -34.29
CA ILE A 61 -10.92 -0.55 -34.19
C ILE A 61 -11.69 -1.08 -32.97
N LEU A 62 -11.90 -2.41 -32.91
CA LEU A 62 -12.72 -3.03 -31.87
C LEU A 62 -12.05 -2.94 -30.50
N ALA A 63 -10.74 -3.11 -30.42
CA ALA A 63 -10.00 -2.90 -29.18
C ALA A 63 -10.10 -1.44 -28.70
N GLY A 64 -9.96 -0.48 -29.63
CA GLY A 64 -10.08 0.95 -29.32
C GLY A 64 -11.46 1.37 -28.80
N LEU A 65 -12.53 0.64 -29.16
CA LEU A 65 -13.90 0.85 -28.67
C LEU A 65 -14.23 0.03 -27.43
N ILE A 66 -14.08 -1.30 -27.52
CA ILE A 66 -14.54 -2.24 -26.50
C ILE A 66 -13.59 -2.21 -25.30
N ILE A 67 -12.29 -2.43 -25.52
CA ILE A 67 -11.33 -2.52 -24.43
C ILE A 67 -11.18 -1.16 -23.75
N ALA A 68 -11.17 -0.05 -24.50
CA ALA A 68 -11.17 1.28 -23.89
C ALA A 68 -12.47 1.60 -23.14
N GLY A 69 -13.61 1.06 -23.58
CA GLY A 69 -14.89 1.21 -22.88
C GLY A 69 -14.88 0.45 -21.56
N PHE A 70 -14.52 -0.83 -21.57
CA PHE A 70 -14.58 -1.70 -20.41
C PHE A 70 -13.28 -1.75 -19.58
N GLY A 71 -12.22 -1.09 -20.02
CA GLY A 71 -10.89 -1.08 -19.39
C GLY A 71 -10.79 -0.15 -18.19
N GLY A 72 -9.77 -0.40 -17.38
CA GLY A 72 -9.49 0.29 -16.13
C GLY A 72 -8.60 1.52 -16.27
N GLY A 73 -7.95 1.69 -17.42
CA GLY A 73 -7.12 2.88 -17.72
C GLY A 73 -7.78 3.85 -18.70
N SER A 74 -7.81 5.15 -18.35
CA SER A 74 -8.35 6.23 -19.19
C SER A 74 -7.47 6.55 -20.42
N TYR A 75 -6.19 6.20 -20.39
CA TYR A 75 -5.22 6.55 -21.44
C TYR A 75 -4.80 5.39 -22.33
N GLN A 76 -5.27 4.17 -22.02
CA GLN A 76 -4.77 2.97 -22.65
C GLN A 76 -5.38 2.79 -24.04
N ILE A 77 -4.51 2.61 -25.03
CA ILE A 77 -4.92 2.36 -26.40
C ILE A 77 -4.54 0.94 -26.78
N SER A 78 -5.56 0.10 -26.89
CA SER A 78 -5.46 -1.32 -27.18
C SER A 78 -5.59 -1.63 -28.66
N GLY A 79 -5.07 -2.77 -29.10
CA GLY A 79 -5.07 -3.23 -30.49
C GLY A 79 -3.99 -4.29 -30.71
N PRO A 80 -3.65 -4.64 -31.96
CA PRO A 80 -2.65 -5.66 -32.22
C PRO A 80 -1.25 -5.14 -31.80
N THR A 81 -0.43 -6.03 -31.24
CA THR A 81 0.93 -5.74 -30.79
C THR A 81 1.91 -6.75 -31.34
N GLY A 82 3.18 -6.34 -31.46
CA GLY A 82 4.23 -7.20 -32.00
C GLY A 82 4.52 -8.43 -31.15
N ALA A 83 4.42 -8.31 -29.83
CA ALA A 83 4.54 -9.44 -28.93
C ALA A 83 3.46 -10.49 -29.19
N MET A 84 2.22 -10.04 -29.36
CA MET A 84 1.14 -10.92 -29.71
C MET A 84 1.37 -11.54 -31.10
N SER A 85 1.77 -10.76 -32.10
CA SER A 85 2.08 -11.27 -33.45
C SER A 85 3.13 -12.39 -33.45
N ALA A 86 4.14 -12.30 -32.58
CA ALA A 86 5.17 -13.33 -32.43
C ALA A 86 4.60 -14.67 -31.92
N VAL A 87 3.60 -14.66 -31.04
CA VAL A 87 2.86 -15.88 -30.63
C VAL A 87 1.97 -16.38 -31.76
N LEU A 88 1.27 -15.45 -32.41
CA LEU A 88 0.19 -15.80 -33.33
C LEU A 88 0.68 -16.36 -34.65
N ILE A 89 1.86 -15.96 -35.12
CA ILE A 89 2.41 -16.48 -36.39
C ILE A 89 2.64 -17.99 -36.32
N THR A 90 3.15 -18.52 -35.20
CA THR A 90 3.38 -19.96 -35.04
C THR A 90 2.06 -20.71 -34.88
N LEU A 91 1.11 -20.13 -34.14
CA LEU A 91 -0.25 -20.66 -34.00
C LEU A 91 -0.99 -20.71 -35.34
N SER A 92 -0.90 -19.65 -36.15
CA SER A 92 -1.47 -19.56 -37.49
C SER A 92 -0.91 -20.61 -38.42
N GLN A 93 0.39 -20.87 -38.36
CA GLN A 93 1.04 -21.87 -39.19
C GLN A 93 0.63 -23.29 -38.81
N LYS A 94 0.38 -23.55 -37.52
CA LYS A 94 0.06 -24.89 -37.02
C LYS A 94 -1.43 -25.22 -37.05
N TYR A 95 -2.30 -24.27 -36.72
CA TYR A 95 -3.75 -24.49 -36.55
C TYR A 95 -4.61 -23.54 -37.40
N GLY A 96 -4.01 -22.68 -38.22
CA GLY A 96 -4.73 -21.69 -39.02
C GLY A 96 -5.34 -20.55 -38.21
N LEU A 97 -6.16 -19.74 -38.88
CA LEU A 97 -6.83 -18.58 -38.27
C LEU A 97 -7.89 -18.98 -37.24
N SER A 98 -8.56 -20.12 -37.43
CA SER A 98 -9.52 -20.63 -36.45
C SER A 98 -8.86 -20.96 -35.12
N GLY A 99 -7.64 -21.48 -35.13
CA GLY A 99 -6.82 -21.67 -33.94
C GLY A 99 -6.54 -20.36 -33.20
N ILE A 100 -6.18 -19.29 -33.93
CA ILE A 100 -5.99 -17.94 -33.36
C ILE A 100 -7.26 -17.44 -32.67
N TRP A 101 -8.39 -17.54 -33.36
CA TRP A 101 -9.67 -17.04 -32.86
C TRP A 101 -10.16 -17.77 -31.62
N VAL A 102 -10.07 -19.10 -31.61
CA VAL A 102 -10.49 -19.91 -30.44
C VAL A 102 -9.55 -19.68 -29.26
N ALA A 103 -8.24 -19.65 -29.50
CA ALA A 103 -7.27 -19.33 -28.44
C ALA A 103 -7.50 -17.91 -27.88
N SER A 104 -7.88 -16.94 -28.71
CA SER A 104 -8.26 -15.59 -28.30
C SER A 104 -9.46 -15.57 -27.35
N ILE A 105 -10.51 -16.35 -27.65
CA ILE A 105 -11.70 -16.43 -26.78
C ILE A 105 -11.36 -17.04 -25.43
N ILE A 106 -10.60 -18.15 -25.43
CA ILE A 106 -10.18 -18.80 -24.18
C ILE A 106 -9.29 -17.86 -23.38
N ALA A 107 -8.34 -17.18 -24.02
CA ALA A 107 -7.49 -16.19 -23.37
C ALA A 107 -8.30 -15.02 -22.80
N GLY A 108 -9.31 -14.55 -23.53
CA GLY A 108 -10.22 -13.51 -23.07
C GLY A 108 -11.02 -13.93 -21.84
N LEU A 109 -11.50 -15.17 -21.80
CA LEU A 109 -12.15 -15.74 -20.63
C LEU A 109 -11.19 -15.83 -19.43
N LEU A 110 -9.96 -16.29 -19.65
CA LEU A 110 -8.94 -16.35 -18.60
C LEU A 110 -8.62 -14.96 -18.03
N LEU A 111 -8.52 -13.93 -18.88
CA LEU A 111 -8.32 -12.54 -18.46
C LEU A 111 -9.48 -12.01 -17.60
N ILE A 112 -10.73 -12.30 -17.99
CA ILE A 112 -11.92 -11.96 -17.18
C ILE A 112 -11.82 -12.65 -15.81
N LEU A 113 -11.51 -13.94 -15.76
CA LEU A 113 -11.36 -14.68 -14.51
C LEU A 113 -10.26 -14.08 -13.63
N LEU A 114 -9.09 -13.75 -14.19
CA LEU A 114 -8.00 -13.09 -13.46
C LEU A 114 -8.45 -11.74 -12.86
N GLY A 115 -9.21 -10.94 -13.61
CA GLY A 115 -9.76 -9.68 -13.11
C GLY A 115 -10.81 -9.88 -12.01
N LEU A 116 -11.73 -10.83 -12.18
CA LEU A 116 -12.76 -11.15 -11.18
C LEU A 116 -12.18 -11.68 -9.87
N PHE A 117 -11.13 -12.51 -9.93
CA PHE A 117 -10.41 -12.99 -8.75
C PHE A 117 -9.42 -11.98 -8.16
N ARG A 118 -9.39 -10.75 -8.69
CA ARG A 118 -8.51 -9.65 -8.23
C ARG A 118 -7.02 -10.00 -8.28
N LEU A 119 -6.64 -10.76 -9.32
CA LEU A 119 -5.27 -11.23 -9.52
C LEU A 119 -4.40 -10.23 -10.29
N GLY A 120 -4.95 -9.11 -10.77
CA GLY A 120 -4.19 -8.10 -11.51
C GLY A 120 -3.05 -7.45 -10.70
N ARG A 121 -3.15 -7.43 -9.37
CA ARG A 121 -2.07 -6.93 -8.49
C ARG A 121 -0.82 -7.81 -8.48
N TYR A 122 -0.89 -9.08 -8.89
CA TYR A 122 0.26 -9.98 -8.78
C TYR A 122 1.22 -9.89 -9.97
N ILE A 123 0.83 -9.25 -11.06
CA ILE A 123 1.69 -9.06 -12.23
C ILE A 123 2.84 -8.07 -11.94
N SER A 124 2.70 -7.20 -10.93
CA SER A 124 3.79 -6.33 -10.48
C SER A 124 4.96 -7.10 -9.84
N PHE A 125 4.81 -8.40 -9.57
CA PHE A 125 5.89 -9.24 -9.02
C PHE A 125 6.84 -9.78 -10.10
N ILE A 126 6.60 -9.53 -11.39
CA ILE A 126 7.51 -9.96 -12.45
C ILE A 126 8.76 -9.06 -12.45
N PRO A 127 9.97 -9.61 -12.23
CA PRO A 127 11.18 -8.82 -12.18
C PRO A 127 11.47 -8.10 -13.50
N SER A 128 11.92 -6.84 -13.41
CA SER A 128 12.35 -6.04 -14.57
C SER A 128 13.34 -6.74 -15.50
N PRO A 129 14.33 -7.53 -15.03
CA PRO A 129 15.23 -8.28 -15.91
C PRO A 129 14.51 -9.28 -16.83
N VAL A 130 13.44 -9.93 -16.34
CA VAL A 130 12.66 -10.89 -17.12
C VAL A 130 11.80 -10.19 -18.16
N ILE A 131 11.16 -9.07 -17.80
CA ILE A 131 10.41 -8.23 -18.75
C ILE A 131 11.35 -7.73 -19.86
N THR A 132 12.54 -7.25 -19.48
CA THR A 132 13.58 -6.75 -20.42
C THR A 132 14.06 -7.86 -21.35
N GLY A 133 14.34 -9.06 -20.81
CA GLY A 133 14.79 -10.19 -21.63
C GLY A 133 13.70 -10.69 -22.58
N PHE A 134 12.45 -10.75 -22.11
CA PHE A 134 11.30 -11.16 -22.90
C PHE A 134 10.99 -10.17 -24.04
N THR A 135 10.97 -8.86 -23.76
CA THR A 135 10.83 -7.80 -24.78
C THR A 135 11.97 -7.80 -25.79
N SER A 136 13.22 -7.99 -25.34
CA SER A 136 14.39 -8.16 -26.23
C SER A 136 14.23 -9.39 -27.14
N GLY A 137 13.76 -10.51 -26.56
CA GLY A 137 13.50 -11.74 -27.29
C GLY A 137 12.43 -11.58 -28.36
N ILE A 138 11.29 -10.96 -28.02
CA ILE A 138 10.23 -10.65 -28.99
C ILE A 138 10.74 -9.71 -30.08
N ALA A 139 11.47 -8.65 -29.72
CA ALA A 139 12.04 -7.73 -30.70
C ALA A 139 12.90 -8.49 -31.72
N LEU A 140 13.67 -9.48 -31.27
CA LEU A 140 14.46 -10.33 -32.14
C LEU A 140 13.60 -11.28 -32.98
N ILE A 141 12.56 -11.89 -32.42
CA ILE A 141 11.59 -12.71 -33.18
C ILE A 141 10.96 -11.90 -34.30
N ILE A 142 10.48 -10.69 -34.02
CA ILE A 142 9.90 -9.80 -35.02
C ILE A 142 10.93 -9.47 -36.10
N ALA A 143 12.15 -9.07 -35.71
CA ALA A 143 13.21 -8.72 -36.65
C ALA A 143 13.56 -9.89 -37.59
N ILE A 144 13.71 -11.10 -37.05
CA ILE A 144 13.96 -12.32 -37.83
C ILE A 144 12.75 -12.63 -38.74
N GLY A 145 11.53 -12.47 -38.22
CA GLY A 145 10.29 -12.68 -38.97
C GLY A 145 10.14 -11.76 -40.18
N GLN A 146 10.72 -10.56 -40.15
CA GLN A 146 10.66 -9.59 -41.25
C GLN A 146 11.71 -9.79 -42.35
N ILE A 147 12.69 -10.70 -42.15
CA ILE A 147 13.78 -10.90 -43.12
C ILE A 147 13.23 -11.27 -44.51
N ASP A 148 12.24 -12.17 -44.56
CA ASP A 148 11.61 -12.59 -45.82
C ASP A 148 10.98 -11.43 -46.58
N ALA A 149 10.17 -10.60 -45.89
CA ALA A 149 9.50 -9.46 -46.49
C ALA A 149 10.48 -8.37 -46.96
N ILE A 150 11.55 -8.11 -46.21
CA ILE A 150 12.55 -7.08 -46.54
C ILE A 150 13.41 -7.52 -47.72
N LEU A 151 13.87 -8.77 -47.72
CA LEU A 151 14.74 -9.29 -48.78
C LEU A 151 13.95 -9.83 -49.98
N GLY A 152 12.62 -9.92 -49.92
CA GLY A 152 11.79 -10.44 -51.01
C GLY A 152 11.96 -11.94 -51.26
N ILE A 153 12.30 -12.68 -50.20
CA ILE A 153 12.60 -14.12 -50.27
C ILE A 153 11.52 -14.94 -49.55
N HIS A 154 11.53 -16.25 -49.77
CA HIS A 154 10.68 -17.20 -49.06
C HIS A 154 11.55 -18.22 -48.32
N SER A 155 11.39 -18.31 -47.01
CA SER A 155 12.04 -19.32 -46.17
C SER A 155 11.07 -20.45 -45.81
N PRO A 156 11.56 -21.65 -45.52
CA PRO A 156 10.71 -22.73 -45.02
C PRO A 156 10.11 -22.38 -43.64
N MET A 157 9.01 -23.03 -43.31
CA MET A 157 8.41 -22.94 -41.98
C MET A 157 9.44 -23.38 -40.93
N ALA A 158 9.54 -22.62 -39.84
CA ALA A 158 10.42 -22.92 -38.72
C ALA A 158 9.65 -22.78 -37.41
N GLU A 159 9.87 -23.69 -36.47
CA GLU A 159 9.17 -23.68 -35.18
C GLU A 159 9.69 -22.56 -34.28
N THR A 160 10.97 -22.19 -34.43
CA THR A 160 11.60 -21.14 -33.62
C THR A 160 12.37 -20.13 -34.47
N ALA A 161 12.47 -18.90 -33.96
CA ALA A 161 13.21 -17.84 -34.65
C ALA A 161 14.70 -18.17 -34.76
N LEU A 162 15.27 -18.89 -33.78
CA LEU A 162 16.66 -19.35 -33.84
C LEU A 162 16.90 -20.31 -35.00
N GLN A 163 16.00 -21.27 -35.24
CA GLN A 163 16.08 -22.17 -36.39
C GLN A 163 16.05 -21.40 -37.71
N LYS A 164 15.15 -20.43 -37.84
CA LYS A 164 15.03 -19.57 -39.03
C LYS A 164 16.30 -18.73 -39.25
N LEU A 165 16.90 -18.21 -38.18
CA LEU A 165 18.18 -17.50 -38.26
C LEU A 165 19.32 -18.41 -38.74
N PHE A 166 19.44 -19.62 -38.18
CA PHE A 166 20.43 -20.60 -38.64
C PHE A 166 20.24 -20.98 -40.11
N TYR A 167 18.99 -21.09 -40.56
CA TYR A 167 18.69 -21.36 -41.96
C TYR A 167 19.30 -20.30 -42.89
N TYR A 168 19.13 -19.01 -42.59
CA TYR A 168 19.70 -17.93 -43.40
C TYR A 168 21.24 -17.90 -43.38
N VAL A 169 21.86 -18.30 -42.27
CA VAL A 169 23.33 -18.38 -42.16
C VAL A 169 23.87 -19.52 -43.02
N LEU A 170 23.19 -20.67 -43.02
CA LEU A 170 23.57 -21.85 -43.81
C LEU A 170 23.22 -21.70 -45.30
N HIS A 171 22.17 -20.95 -45.61
CA HIS A 171 21.69 -20.69 -46.97
C HIS A 171 21.55 -19.17 -47.20
N PRO A 172 22.67 -18.46 -47.47
CA PRO A 172 22.64 -17.02 -47.67
C PRO A 172 21.65 -16.63 -48.78
N PRO A 173 20.63 -15.81 -48.47
CA PRO A 173 19.60 -15.47 -49.44
C PRO A 173 20.12 -14.48 -50.49
N VAL A 174 19.58 -14.57 -51.71
CA VAL A 174 19.76 -13.54 -52.75
C VAL A 174 18.60 -12.56 -52.62
N PRO A 175 18.86 -11.30 -52.21
CA PRO A 175 17.78 -10.33 -52.00
C PRO A 175 17.23 -9.78 -53.31
N ASP A 176 15.91 -9.58 -53.37
CA ASP A 176 15.30 -8.70 -54.35
C ASP A 176 15.61 -7.25 -53.96
N TRP A 177 16.32 -6.56 -54.86
CA TRP A 177 16.74 -5.18 -54.62
C TRP A 177 15.54 -4.23 -54.53
N HIS A 178 14.42 -4.51 -55.20
CA HIS A 178 13.23 -3.66 -55.14
C HIS A 178 12.63 -3.66 -53.73
N THR A 179 12.36 -4.85 -53.16
CA THR A 179 11.81 -4.96 -51.80
C THR A 179 12.77 -4.36 -50.76
N PHE A 180 14.07 -4.62 -50.92
CA PHE A 180 15.09 -4.08 -50.03
C PHE A 180 15.11 -2.55 -50.05
N VAL A 181 15.11 -1.93 -51.22
CA VAL A 181 15.09 -0.46 -51.35
C VAL A 181 13.82 0.13 -50.73
N LEU A 182 12.65 -0.48 -50.96
CA LEU A 182 11.39 -0.02 -50.38
C LEU A 182 11.41 -0.08 -48.85
N ALA A 183 11.92 -1.17 -48.27
CA ALA A 183 12.10 -1.28 -46.82
C ALA A 183 13.08 -0.22 -46.28
N MET A 184 14.20 0.00 -46.98
CA MET A 184 15.21 0.99 -46.59
C MET A 184 14.70 2.44 -46.68
N ILE A 185 13.82 2.75 -47.63
CA ILE A 185 13.13 4.05 -47.70
C ILE A 185 12.33 4.28 -46.42
N VAL A 186 11.50 3.31 -46.02
CA VAL A 186 10.69 3.41 -44.79
C VAL A 186 11.58 3.55 -43.55
N ILE A 187 12.60 2.69 -43.42
CA ILE A 187 13.54 2.70 -42.30
C ILE A 187 14.26 4.05 -42.22
N GLY A 188 14.79 4.53 -43.34
CA GLY A 188 15.49 5.81 -43.44
C GLY A 188 14.59 6.97 -43.02
N ILE A 189 13.35 7.00 -43.50
CA ILE A 189 12.37 8.04 -43.14
C ILE A 189 12.07 7.99 -41.64
N MET A 190 11.78 6.81 -41.11
CA MET A 190 11.45 6.63 -39.69
C MET A 190 12.62 6.91 -38.73
N ILE A 191 13.87 6.86 -39.18
CA ILE A 191 15.05 7.15 -38.35
C ILE A 191 15.49 8.62 -38.46
N VAL A 192 15.51 9.16 -39.68
CA VAL A 192 16.12 10.48 -39.95
C VAL A 192 15.15 11.62 -39.65
N PHE A 193 13.93 11.56 -40.17
CA PHE A 193 12.99 12.69 -40.16
C PHE A 193 12.36 13.05 -38.80
N PRO A 194 12.14 12.11 -37.85
CA PRO A 194 11.68 12.49 -36.51
C PRO A 194 12.61 13.44 -35.75
N ARG A 195 13.86 13.59 -36.19
CA ARG A 195 14.81 14.56 -35.62
C ARG A 195 14.46 16.01 -35.97
N PHE A 196 13.78 16.24 -37.10
CA PHE A 196 13.44 17.58 -37.58
C PHE A 196 12.04 18.01 -37.20
N ASN A 197 11.06 17.09 -37.23
CA ASN A 197 9.70 17.38 -36.80
C ASN A 197 9.10 16.15 -36.12
N ARG A 198 8.53 16.33 -34.92
CA ARG A 198 7.97 15.26 -34.08
C ARG A 198 6.45 15.12 -34.18
N THR A 199 5.77 16.03 -34.91
CA THR A 199 4.30 16.08 -35.00
C THR A 199 3.72 15.13 -36.04
N LEU A 200 4.49 14.77 -37.08
CA LEU A 200 4.01 13.95 -38.18
C LEU A 200 4.36 12.45 -37.98
N PRO A 201 3.43 11.51 -38.27
CA PRO A 201 3.70 10.08 -38.23
C PRO A 201 4.56 9.64 -39.41
N TRP A 202 5.87 9.62 -39.22
CA TRP A 202 6.85 9.28 -40.27
C TRP A 202 6.74 7.85 -40.83
N SER A 203 6.13 6.92 -40.09
CA SER A 203 5.80 5.59 -40.62
C SER A 203 4.80 5.68 -41.77
N LEU A 204 3.76 6.50 -41.64
CA LEU A 204 2.76 6.71 -42.69
C LEU A 204 3.37 7.38 -43.92
N VAL A 205 4.20 8.41 -43.71
CA VAL A 205 4.93 9.08 -44.81
C VAL A 205 5.85 8.09 -45.53
N GLY A 206 6.56 7.25 -44.77
CA GLY A 206 7.39 6.18 -45.32
C GLY A 206 6.59 5.22 -46.20
N LEU A 207 5.43 4.74 -45.72
CA LEU A 207 4.57 3.85 -46.50
C LEU A 207 4.06 4.52 -47.79
N VAL A 208 3.62 5.78 -47.72
CA VAL A 208 3.14 6.53 -48.90
C VAL A 208 4.26 6.68 -49.92
N LEU A 209 5.46 7.08 -49.49
CA LEU A 209 6.61 7.26 -50.39
C LEU A 209 7.08 5.93 -50.99
N ALA A 210 7.18 4.86 -50.20
CA ALA A 210 7.53 3.54 -50.71
C ALA A 210 6.49 3.04 -51.73
N SER A 211 5.20 3.23 -51.46
CA SER A 211 4.13 2.85 -52.39
C SER A 211 4.20 3.66 -53.69
N ALA A 212 4.42 4.98 -53.59
CA ALA A 212 4.57 5.85 -54.75
C ALA A 212 5.79 5.47 -55.62
N VAL A 213 6.91 5.08 -55.01
CA VAL A 213 8.09 4.57 -55.72
C VAL A 213 7.76 3.26 -56.42
N ALA A 214 7.18 2.29 -55.71
CA ALA A 214 6.84 0.99 -56.30
C ALA A 214 5.89 1.13 -57.50
N ILE A 215 4.84 1.96 -57.37
CA ILE A 215 3.88 2.21 -58.45
C ILE A 215 4.51 3.02 -59.59
N GLY A 216 5.23 4.10 -59.28
CA GLY A 216 5.79 5.01 -60.27
C GLY A 216 6.86 4.37 -61.16
N PHE A 217 7.63 3.41 -60.63
CA PHE A 217 8.60 2.64 -61.39
C PHE A 217 8.06 1.28 -61.88
N GLY A 218 6.80 0.95 -61.59
CA GLY A 218 6.17 -0.30 -62.01
C GLY A 218 6.79 -1.56 -61.41
N TRP A 219 7.35 -1.48 -60.19
CA TRP A 219 8.00 -2.60 -59.51
C TRP A 219 6.98 -3.67 -59.10
N GLN A 220 7.20 -4.90 -59.55
CA GLN A 220 6.35 -6.06 -59.24
C GLN A 220 6.78 -6.68 -57.91
N VAL A 221 6.37 -6.06 -56.81
CA VAL A 221 6.65 -6.53 -55.44
C VAL A 221 5.36 -7.01 -54.76
N PRO A 222 5.44 -7.92 -53.78
CA PRO A 222 4.27 -8.32 -53.00
C PRO A 222 3.60 -7.13 -52.29
N MET A 223 2.32 -6.92 -52.54
CA MET A 223 1.49 -5.88 -51.93
C MET A 223 0.54 -6.49 -50.89
N ILE A 224 -0.03 -5.65 -50.01
CA ILE A 224 -1.04 -6.09 -49.03
C ILE A 224 -2.23 -6.80 -49.71
N GLY A 225 -2.69 -6.28 -50.85
CA GLY A 225 -3.89 -6.79 -51.51
C GLY A 225 -5.18 -6.14 -51.01
N THR A 226 -6.33 -6.62 -51.46
CA THR A 226 -7.63 -5.99 -51.23
C THR A 226 -8.01 -5.97 -49.75
N ILE A 227 -8.30 -4.77 -49.21
CA ILE A 227 -8.83 -4.62 -47.85
C ILE A 227 -10.34 -4.42 -47.93
N PRO A 228 -11.17 -5.33 -47.38
CA PRO A 228 -12.62 -5.20 -47.40
C PRO A 228 -13.07 -3.87 -46.76
N GLN A 229 -14.00 -3.17 -47.40
CA GLN A 229 -14.63 -1.96 -46.85
C GLN A 229 -15.75 -2.33 -45.86
N THR A 230 -15.44 -3.21 -44.91
CA THR A 230 -16.36 -3.68 -43.87
C THR A 230 -15.55 -3.98 -42.60
N ILE A 231 -16.21 -3.85 -41.44
CA ILE A 231 -15.63 -4.24 -40.15
C ILE A 231 -15.88 -5.74 -39.90
N LEU A 232 -16.97 -6.29 -40.45
CA LEU A 232 -17.29 -7.71 -40.37
C LEU A 232 -16.61 -8.42 -41.54
N LEU A 233 -15.46 -9.04 -41.29
CA LEU A 233 -14.70 -9.75 -42.31
C LEU A 233 -15.37 -11.08 -42.69
N ASP A 234 -15.14 -11.52 -43.92
CA ASP A 234 -15.62 -12.82 -44.40
C ASP A 234 -14.91 -13.96 -43.67
N ALA A 235 -13.59 -13.86 -43.53
CA ALA A 235 -12.78 -14.71 -42.66
C ALA A 235 -12.95 -14.26 -41.20
N ARG A 236 -13.87 -14.92 -40.48
CA ARG A 236 -14.14 -14.68 -39.05
C ARG A 236 -14.52 -15.98 -38.37
N LEU A 237 -14.48 -16.00 -37.05
CA LEU A 237 -14.90 -17.18 -36.31
C LEU A 237 -16.38 -17.49 -36.57
N THR A 238 -16.63 -18.67 -37.12
CA THR A 238 -17.96 -19.29 -37.17
C THR A 238 -17.97 -20.52 -36.25
N LEU A 239 -19.13 -20.84 -35.65
CA LEU A 239 -19.26 -21.98 -34.73
C LEU A 239 -18.88 -23.33 -35.38
N SER A 240 -18.99 -23.41 -36.71
CA SER A 240 -18.62 -24.59 -37.50
C SER A 240 -17.12 -24.79 -37.66
N GLU A 241 -16.29 -23.75 -37.48
CA GLU A 241 -14.84 -23.78 -37.72
C GLU A 241 -14.03 -24.03 -36.43
N ILE A 242 -14.68 -24.34 -35.31
CA ILE A 242 -14.00 -24.62 -34.05
C ILE A 242 -13.26 -25.95 -34.16
N PRO A 243 -11.92 -25.98 -33.97
CA PRO A 243 -11.13 -27.22 -34.01
C PRO A 243 -11.27 -27.98 -32.68
N TRP A 244 -12.40 -28.66 -32.49
CA TRP A 244 -12.74 -29.38 -31.27
C TRP A 244 -11.66 -30.39 -30.84
N ASP A 245 -10.99 -31.03 -31.80
CA ASP A 245 -9.98 -32.06 -31.56
C ASP A 245 -8.69 -31.51 -30.94
N HIS A 246 -8.41 -30.20 -31.07
CA HIS A 246 -7.18 -29.56 -30.59
C HIS A 246 -7.42 -28.60 -29.42
N LEU A 247 -8.59 -28.67 -28.77
CA LEU A 247 -8.97 -27.71 -27.72
C LEU A 247 -8.01 -27.72 -26.52
N SER A 248 -7.45 -28.88 -26.15
CA SER A 248 -6.44 -29.00 -25.09
C SER A 248 -5.14 -28.25 -25.42
N ASP A 249 -4.71 -28.33 -26.68
CA ASP A 249 -3.48 -27.69 -27.14
C ASP A 249 -3.69 -26.17 -27.20
N LEU A 250 -4.86 -25.74 -27.68
CA LEU A 250 -5.25 -24.34 -27.72
C LEU A 250 -5.42 -23.74 -26.32
N LEU A 251 -5.85 -24.52 -25.33
CA LEU A 251 -5.93 -24.05 -23.94
C LEU A 251 -4.55 -23.65 -23.41
N THR A 252 -3.51 -24.46 -23.69
CA THR A 252 -2.13 -24.16 -23.27
C THR A 252 -1.63 -22.87 -23.92
N ILE A 253 -1.89 -22.68 -25.21
CA ILE A 253 -1.50 -21.47 -25.94
C ILE A 253 -2.31 -20.25 -25.46
N ALA A 254 -3.59 -20.43 -25.15
CA ALA A 254 -4.46 -19.38 -24.63
C ALA A 254 -3.97 -18.87 -23.26
N VAL A 255 -3.39 -19.72 -22.42
CA VAL A 255 -2.75 -19.28 -21.17
C VAL A 255 -1.60 -18.32 -21.46
N SER A 256 -0.78 -18.59 -22.48
CA SER A 256 0.30 -17.68 -22.89
C SER A 256 -0.20 -16.38 -23.48
N ILE A 257 -1.23 -16.42 -24.32
CA ILE A 257 -1.89 -15.21 -24.86
C ILE A 257 -2.48 -14.38 -23.71
N ALA A 258 -3.15 -15.00 -22.74
CA ALA A 258 -3.71 -14.33 -21.57
C ALA A 258 -2.61 -13.73 -20.68
N ALA A 259 -1.56 -14.50 -20.37
CA ALA A 259 -0.44 -14.01 -19.59
C ALA A 259 0.25 -12.83 -20.27
N LEU A 260 0.52 -12.94 -21.57
CA LEU A 260 1.13 -11.88 -22.36
C LEU A 260 0.25 -10.63 -22.40
N GLY A 261 -1.04 -10.79 -22.71
CA GLY A 261 -2.02 -9.71 -22.73
C GLY A 261 -2.13 -9.01 -21.37
N ALA A 262 -2.16 -9.77 -20.28
CA ALA A 262 -2.20 -9.24 -18.92
C ALA A 262 -0.91 -8.46 -18.59
N ILE A 263 0.26 -9.01 -18.90
CA ILE A 263 1.56 -8.38 -18.61
C ILE A 263 1.70 -7.07 -19.40
N GLU A 264 1.49 -7.09 -20.71
CA GLU A 264 1.62 -5.88 -21.54
C GLU A 264 0.62 -4.80 -21.12
N SER A 265 -0.62 -5.20 -20.86
CA SER A 265 -1.68 -4.26 -20.47
C SER A 265 -1.41 -3.62 -19.11
N LEU A 266 -1.01 -4.40 -18.11
CA LEU A 266 -0.74 -3.85 -16.78
C LEU A 266 0.57 -3.06 -16.72
N LEU A 267 1.60 -3.45 -17.49
CA LEU A 267 2.81 -2.65 -17.63
C LEU A 267 2.52 -1.33 -18.33
N CYS A 268 1.67 -1.33 -19.37
CA CYS A 268 1.20 -0.11 -20.00
C CYS A 268 0.43 0.77 -19.00
N GLY A 269 -0.46 0.18 -18.20
CA GLY A 269 -1.13 0.87 -17.10
C GLY A 269 -0.16 1.52 -16.10
N ALA A 270 0.86 0.79 -15.65
CA ALA A 270 1.87 1.32 -14.73
C ALA A 270 2.69 2.48 -15.34
N VAL A 271 3.13 2.35 -16.59
CA VAL A 271 3.88 3.40 -17.30
C VAL A 271 3.02 4.64 -17.53
N THR A 272 1.78 4.46 -17.98
CA THR A 272 0.85 5.58 -18.24
C THR A 272 0.43 6.28 -16.94
N THR A 273 0.28 5.53 -15.85
CA THR A 273 0.08 6.08 -14.49
C THR A 273 1.26 6.95 -14.08
N ASN A 274 2.50 6.48 -14.25
CA ASN A 274 3.69 7.28 -13.94
C ASN A 274 3.81 8.55 -14.79
N MET A 275 3.32 8.52 -16.04
CA MET A 275 3.32 9.70 -16.93
C MET A 275 2.25 10.74 -16.58
N THR A 276 1.11 10.32 -16.00
CA THR A 276 -0.09 11.16 -15.84
C THR A 276 -0.45 11.45 -14.38
N GLY A 277 0.04 10.64 -13.44
CA GLY A 277 -0.35 10.66 -12.03
C GLY A 277 -1.79 10.18 -11.76
N GLN A 278 -2.49 9.63 -12.75
CA GLN A 278 -3.88 9.17 -12.57
C GLN A 278 -3.98 7.73 -12.06
N ALA A 279 -5.03 7.46 -11.28
CA ALA A 279 -5.30 6.12 -10.78
C ALA A 279 -5.61 5.13 -11.91
N PHE A 280 -5.12 3.91 -11.77
CA PHE A 280 -5.30 2.81 -12.72
C PHE A 280 -5.87 1.58 -12.00
N ASP A 281 -6.97 1.04 -12.51
CA ASP A 281 -7.55 -0.20 -11.98
C ASP A 281 -7.10 -1.41 -12.80
N SER A 282 -6.11 -2.14 -12.29
CA SER A 282 -5.56 -3.32 -12.93
C SER A 282 -6.60 -4.43 -13.17
N ASN A 283 -7.55 -4.62 -12.24
CA ASN A 283 -8.50 -5.73 -12.37
C ASN A 283 -9.56 -5.40 -13.41
N GLN A 284 -10.05 -4.16 -13.42
CA GLN A 284 -10.99 -3.69 -14.44
C GLN A 284 -10.34 -3.70 -15.83
N GLU A 285 -9.04 -3.39 -15.93
CA GLU A 285 -8.30 -3.51 -17.17
C GLU A 285 -8.29 -4.94 -17.70
N LEU A 286 -7.98 -5.94 -16.87
CA LEU A 286 -8.00 -7.35 -17.29
C LEU A 286 -9.39 -7.79 -17.77
N ILE A 287 -10.46 -7.33 -17.10
CA ILE A 287 -11.84 -7.58 -17.53
C ILE A 287 -12.09 -6.95 -18.90
N GLY A 288 -11.70 -5.69 -19.10
CA GLY A 288 -11.86 -5.00 -20.39
C GLY A 288 -11.10 -5.67 -21.53
N GLN A 289 -9.85 -6.05 -21.29
CA GLN A 289 -9.03 -6.82 -22.22
C GLN A 289 -9.68 -8.16 -22.55
N GLY A 290 -10.21 -8.86 -21.55
CA GLY A 290 -10.84 -10.15 -21.72
C GLY A 290 -12.13 -10.08 -22.55
N ILE A 291 -12.99 -9.09 -22.29
CA ILE A 291 -14.21 -8.83 -23.07
C ILE A 291 -13.85 -8.53 -24.53
N GLY A 292 -12.86 -7.67 -24.77
CA GLY A 292 -12.40 -7.36 -26.13
C GLY A 292 -11.90 -8.60 -26.86
N ASN A 293 -11.03 -9.39 -26.23
CA ASN A 293 -10.43 -10.59 -26.83
C ASN A 293 -11.41 -11.75 -27.03
N MET A 294 -12.55 -11.74 -26.34
CA MET A 294 -13.67 -12.64 -26.65
C MET A 294 -14.49 -12.18 -27.87
N ILE A 295 -14.64 -10.86 -28.09
CA ILE A 295 -15.51 -10.33 -29.14
C ILE A 295 -14.80 -10.19 -30.49
N ILE A 296 -13.55 -9.72 -30.49
CA ILE A 296 -12.76 -9.44 -31.70
C ILE A 296 -12.72 -10.61 -32.70
N PRO A 297 -12.58 -11.89 -32.28
CA PRO A 297 -12.55 -13.02 -33.21
C PRO A 297 -13.81 -13.19 -34.07
N PHE A 298 -14.98 -12.79 -33.56
CA PHE A 298 -16.24 -12.83 -34.31
C PHE A 298 -16.32 -11.79 -35.43
N PHE A 299 -15.32 -10.91 -35.54
CA PHE A 299 -15.17 -9.96 -36.65
C PHE A 299 -13.95 -10.28 -37.52
N GLY A 300 -13.25 -11.38 -37.25
CA GLY A 300 -12.04 -11.78 -37.98
C GLY A 300 -10.76 -11.11 -37.50
N GLY A 301 -10.80 -10.39 -36.38
CA GLY A 301 -9.60 -9.82 -35.78
C GLY A 301 -8.76 -10.85 -35.02
N VAL A 302 -7.57 -10.42 -34.62
CA VAL A 302 -6.61 -11.17 -33.81
C VAL A 302 -6.61 -10.65 -32.37
N PRO A 303 -6.07 -11.39 -31.38
CA PRO A 303 -5.93 -10.88 -30.03
C PRO A 303 -5.29 -9.49 -29.93
N ALA A 304 -5.84 -8.65 -29.06
CA ALA A 304 -5.43 -7.29 -28.77
C ALA A 304 -4.90 -7.15 -27.34
N THR A 305 -4.03 -6.15 -27.15
CA THR A 305 -3.58 -5.70 -25.84
C THR A 305 -3.23 -4.22 -25.86
N ALA A 306 -3.08 -3.61 -24.68
CA ALA A 306 -2.69 -2.21 -24.58
C ALA A 306 -1.22 -2.03 -24.99
N ALA A 307 -0.93 -0.98 -25.76
CA ALA A 307 0.41 -0.74 -26.28
C ALA A 307 1.02 0.54 -25.71
N ILE A 308 2.16 0.41 -25.02
CA ILE A 308 2.91 1.52 -24.42
C ILE A 308 3.16 2.63 -25.43
N ALA A 309 3.58 2.30 -26.66
CA ALA A 309 3.89 3.29 -27.69
C ALA A 309 2.67 4.16 -28.07
N ARG A 310 1.49 3.55 -28.27
CA ARG A 310 0.26 4.27 -28.66
C ARG A 310 -0.27 5.12 -27.51
N SER A 311 -0.33 4.55 -26.32
CA SER A 311 -0.75 5.26 -25.10
C SER A 311 0.20 6.42 -24.75
N SER A 312 1.52 6.24 -24.93
CA SER A 312 2.50 7.32 -24.73
C SER A 312 2.31 8.47 -25.72
N VAL A 313 2.02 8.17 -27.01
CA VAL A 313 1.70 9.19 -28.00
C VAL A 313 0.40 9.91 -27.64
N ALA A 314 -0.62 9.20 -27.17
CA ALA A 314 -1.88 9.78 -26.71
C ALA A 314 -1.66 10.85 -25.63
N ILE A 315 -0.95 10.46 -24.57
CA ILE A 315 -0.65 11.33 -23.42
C ILE A 315 0.23 12.51 -23.86
N LYS A 316 1.29 12.27 -24.64
CA LYS A 316 2.18 13.32 -25.13
C LYS A 316 1.51 14.29 -26.10
N SER A 317 0.47 13.83 -26.81
CA SER A 317 -0.37 14.67 -27.68
C SER A 317 -1.45 15.42 -26.90
N GLY A 318 -1.48 15.27 -25.57
CA GLY A 318 -2.33 16.00 -24.67
C GLY A 318 -3.67 15.33 -24.35
N GLY A 319 -3.88 14.07 -24.75
CA GLY A 319 -5.06 13.29 -24.41
C GLY A 319 -5.22 13.14 -22.90
N VAL A 320 -6.46 13.17 -22.44
CA VAL A 320 -6.87 13.27 -21.02
C VAL A 320 -7.80 12.13 -20.61
N THR A 321 -8.63 11.62 -21.52
CA THR A 321 -9.65 10.60 -21.24
C THR A 321 -9.71 9.53 -22.33
N ARG A 322 -10.50 8.48 -22.08
CA ARG A 322 -10.75 7.36 -23.01
C ARG A 322 -11.41 7.80 -24.33
N ILE A 323 -11.96 9.02 -24.38
CA ILE A 323 -12.43 9.63 -25.63
C ILE A 323 -11.31 9.66 -26.68
N THR A 324 -10.06 9.82 -26.26
CA THR A 324 -8.89 9.71 -27.15
C THR A 324 -8.87 8.36 -27.90
N SER A 325 -9.16 7.25 -27.22
CA SER A 325 -9.23 5.91 -27.82
C SER A 325 -10.44 5.75 -28.75
N PHE A 326 -11.59 6.31 -28.39
CA PHE A 326 -12.78 6.28 -29.26
C PHE A 326 -12.57 7.09 -30.55
N VAL A 327 -11.97 8.28 -30.46
CA VAL A 327 -11.62 9.09 -31.64
C VAL A 327 -10.59 8.36 -32.51
N HIS A 328 -9.60 7.72 -31.89
CA HIS A 328 -8.65 6.85 -32.58
C HIS A 328 -9.36 5.74 -33.37
N ALA A 329 -10.27 5.00 -32.73
CA ALA A 329 -11.03 3.93 -33.40
C ALA A 329 -11.91 4.47 -34.52
N PHE A 330 -12.57 5.61 -34.31
CA PHE A 330 -13.40 6.25 -35.34
C PHE A 330 -12.56 6.68 -36.56
N LEU A 331 -11.37 7.25 -36.35
CA LEU A 331 -10.45 7.57 -37.44
C LEU A 331 -10.04 6.31 -38.23
N LEU A 332 -9.80 5.19 -37.54
CA LEU A 332 -9.49 3.93 -38.21
C LEU A 332 -10.69 3.40 -39.02
N ILE A 333 -11.92 3.48 -38.50
CA ILE A 333 -13.13 3.13 -39.26
C ILE A 333 -13.21 3.98 -40.54
N LEU A 334 -13.04 5.30 -40.41
CA LEU A 334 -13.02 6.21 -41.56
C LEU A 334 -11.92 5.82 -42.56
N SER A 335 -10.74 5.43 -42.08
CA SER A 335 -9.64 5.00 -42.93
C SER A 335 -9.95 3.72 -43.72
N VAL A 336 -10.71 2.76 -43.15
CA VAL A 336 -11.13 1.55 -43.88
C VAL A 336 -12.00 1.93 -45.08
N PHE A 337 -12.97 2.83 -44.91
CA PHE A 337 -13.87 3.23 -45.98
C PHE A 337 -13.21 4.15 -47.02
N VAL A 338 -12.34 5.06 -46.59
CA VAL A 338 -11.76 6.10 -47.47
C VAL A 338 -10.40 5.69 -48.04
N LEU A 339 -9.53 5.08 -47.23
CA LEU A 339 -8.13 4.81 -47.59
C LEU A 339 -7.87 3.38 -48.07
N SER A 340 -8.85 2.46 -48.03
CA SER A 340 -8.67 1.06 -48.48
C SER A 340 -8.02 0.91 -49.87
N PRO A 341 -8.44 1.67 -50.92
CA PRO A 341 -7.81 1.58 -52.24
C PRO A 341 -6.33 1.96 -52.28
N PHE A 342 -5.89 2.80 -51.36
CA PHE A 342 -4.48 3.21 -51.22
C PHE A 342 -3.72 2.20 -50.36
N MET A 343 -4.32 1.74 -49.26
CA MET A 343 -3.72 0.75 -48.37
C MET A 343 -3.47 -0.58 -49.08
N SER A 344 -4.34 -1.00 -50.02
CA SER A 344 -4.16 -2.23 -50.79
C SER A 344 -2.92 -2.24 -51.69
N GLN A 345 -2.38 -1.06 -52.00
CA GLN A 345 -1.21 -0.87 -52.87
C GLN A 345 0.09 -0.70 -52.07
N VAL A 346 0.05 -0.90 -50.75
CA VAL A 346 1.24 -0.79 -49.90
C VAL A 346 2.09 -2.07 -50.06
N PRO A 347 3.41 -1.95 -50.36
CA PRO A 347 4.30 -3.10 -50.42
C PRO A 347 4.48 -3.77 -49.05
N LEU A 348 4.48 -5.10 -49.01
CA LEU A 348 4.75 -5.86 -47.77
C LEU A 348 6.15 -5.57 -47.22
N ALA A 349 7.14 -5.35 -48.09
CA ALA A 349 8.49 -4.95 -47.70
C ALA A 349 8.52 -3.62 -46.93
N ALA A 350 7.62 -2.68 -47.28
CA ALA A 350 7.48 -1.41 -46.59
C ALA A 350 6.94 -1.60 -45.16
N LEU A 351 5.96 -2.49 -44.97
CA LEU A 351 5.49 -2.89 -43.63
C LEU A 351 6.59 -3.59 -42.82
N GLY A 352 7.39 -4.46 -43.46
CA GLY A 352 8.56 -5.08 -42.84
C GLY A 352 9.56 -4.05 -42.30
N GLY A 353 9.79 -2.97 -43.05
CA GLY A 353 10.57 -1.81 -42.60
C GLY A 353 9.98 -1.12 -41.36
N VAL A 354 8.65 -0.92 -41.33
CA VAL A 354 7.95 -0.37 -40.15
C VAL A 354 8.16 -1.27 -38.93
N LEU A 355 8.00 -2.59 -39.09
CA LEU A 355 8.12 -3.56 -38.00
C LEU A 355 9.55 -3.68 -37.50
N LEU A 356 10.55 -3.62 -38.37
CA LEU A 356 11.96 -3.66 -37.96
C LEU A 356 12.34 -2.45 -37.09
N VAL A 357 11.93 -1.24 -37.48
CA VAL A 357 12.15 -0.04 -36.66
C VAL A 357 11.36 -0.10 -35.35
N THR A 358 10.15 -0.66 -35.40
CA THR A 358 9.30 -0.81 -34.21
C THR A 358 9.90 -1.81 -33.22
N ALA A 359 10.40 -2.94 -33.69
CA ALA A 359 11.11 -3.93 -32.88
C ALA A 359 12.34 -3.30 -32.20
N TRP A 360 13.13 -2.52 -32.93
CA TRP A 360 14.27 -1.79 -32.36
C TRP A 360 13.85 -0.81 -31.25
N ARG A 361 12.76 -0.06 -31.44
CA ARG A 361 12.25 0.93 -30.48
C ARG A 361 11.60 0.30 -29.25
N MET A 362 11.03 -0.89 -29.40
CA MET A 362 10.40 -1.65 -28.31
C MET A 362 11.45 -2.24 -27.35
N ASN A 363 12.71 -2.37 -27.80
CA ASN A 363 13.77 -2.89 -26.96
C ASN A 363 14.11 -1.92 -25.81
N GLU A 364 14.26 -2.46 -24.60
CA GLU A 364 14.46 -1.72 -23.34
C GLU A 364 15.93 -1.29 -23.14
N TRP A 365 16.45 -0.49 -24.07
CA TRP A 365 17.87 -0.09 -24.12
C TRP A 365 18.38 0.61 -22.86
N GLU A 366 17.51 1.30 -22.12
CA GLU A 366 17.85 1.96 -20.85
C GLU A 366 18.15 0.93 -19.76
N SER A 367 17.26 -0.04 -19.58
CA SER A 367 17.40 -1.15 -18.63
C SER A 367 18.63 -2.01 -18.95
N ILE A 368 18.85 -2.36 -20.22
CA ILE A 368 20.04 -3.13 -20.65
C ILE A 368 21.34 -2.38 -20.31
N ARG A 369 21.40 -1.07 -20.62
CA ARG A 369 22.56 -0.23 -20.30
C ARG A 369 22.76 -0.09 -18.79
N PHE A 370 21.67 0.00 -18.01
CA PHE A 370 21.72 0.06 -16.56
C PHE A 370 22.31 -1.22 -15.96
N PHE A 371 21.80 -2.39 -16.35
CA PHE A 371 22.30 -3.69 -15.86
C PHE A 371 23.79 -3.88 -16.17
N GLY A 372 24.20 -3.56 -17.40
CA GLY A 372 25.60 -3.69 -17.83
C GLY A 372 26.54 -2.69 -17.14
N ARG A 373 26.20 -1.40 -17.14
CA ARG A 373 27.08 -0.34 -16.59
C ARG A 373 27.21 -0.39 -15.07
N ARG A 374 26.16 -0.80 -14.35
CA ARG A 374 26.16 -0.88 -12.88
C ARG A 374 26.65 -2.24 -12.36
N GLY A 375 26.99 -3.18 -13.24
CA GLY A 375 27.56 -4.47 -12.84
C GLY A 375 26.58 -5.41 -12.13
N VAL A 376 25.27 -5.26 -12.37
CA VAL A 376 24.24 -6.11 -11.74
C VAL A 376 24.18 -7.46 -12.45
N ARG A 377 25.16 -8.34 -12.17
CA ARG A 377 25.37 -9.61 -12.90
C ARG A 377 24.12 -10.50 -12.91
N HIS A 378 23.43 -10.63 -11.78
CA HIS A 378 22.22 -11.44 -11.66
C HIS A 378 21.10 -10.96 -12.60
N ALA A 379 20.91 -9.65 -12.72
CA ALA A 379 19.93 -9.07 -13.64
C ALA A 379 20.32 -9.32 -15.11
N LEU A 380 21.59 -9.13 -15.45
CA LEU A 380 22.07 -9.38 -16.82
C LEU A 380 21.93 -10.85 -17.24
N ILE A 381 22.27 -11.79 -16.34
CA ILE A 381 22.12 -13.22 -16.58
C ILE A 381 20.65 -13.59 -16.74
N GLY A 382 19.77 -13.13 -15.84
CA GLY A 382 18.34 -13.40 -15.93
C GLY A 382 17.72 -12.87 -17.23
N MET A 383 18.12 -11.67 -17.66
CA MET A 383 17.70 -11.06 -18.92
C MET A 383 18.20 -11.86 -20.14
N LEU A 384 19.47 -12.25 -20.17
CA LEU A 384 20.04 -13.05 -21.28
C LEU A 384 19.40 -14.43 -21.36
N LEU A 385 19.21 -15.10 -20.21
CA LEU A 385 18.55 -16.40 -20.13
C LEU A 385 17.14 -16.34 -20.71
N THR A 386 16.35 -15.34 -20.31
CA THR A 386 14.98 -15.15 -20.80
C THR A 386 14.94 -14.77 -22.27
N MET A 387 15.85 -13.92 -22.74
CA MET A 387 15.96 -13.58 -24.17
C MET A 387 16.30 -14.81 -25.03
N VAL A 388 17.29 -15.61 -24.62
CA VAL A 388 17.66 -16.83 -25.35
C VAL A 388 16.53 -17.84 -25.33
N ALA A 389 15.89 -18.07 -24.17
CA ALA A 389 14.73 -18.95 -24.07
C ALA A 389 13.60 -18.51 -25.02
N THR A 390 13.34 -17.21 -25.10
CA THR A 390 12.30 -16.63 -25.99
C THR A 390 12.57 -16.92 -27.46
N VAL A 391 13.83 -16.86 -27.90
CA VAL A 391 14.20 -16.99 -29.32
C VAL A 391 14.43 -18.45 -29.72
N ALA A 392 14.90 -19.26 -28.78
CA ALA A 392 15.29 -20.65 -29.00
C ALA A 392 14.18 -21.68 -28.74
N LEU A 393 13.18 -21.35 -27.92
CA LEU A 393 12.08 -22.23 -27.51
C LEU A 393 10.74 -21.68 -27.99
N ASP A 394 9.68 -22.48 -27.83
CA ASP A 394 8.31 -22.00 -27.98
C ASP A 394 8.04 -20.87 -26.97
N LEU A 395 7.33 -19.83 -27.41
CA LEU A 395 7.07 -18.64 -26.60
C LEU A 395 6.33 -18.97 -25.30
N THR A 396 5.48 -19.99 -25.31
CA THR A 396 4.79 -20.53 -24.12
C THR A 396 5.79 -21.04 -23.09
N GLN A 397 6.75 -21.86 -23.54
CA GLN A 397 7.81 -22.40 -22.68
C GLN A 397 8.72 -21.29 -22.16
N ALA A 398 9.03 -20.29 -22.99
CA ALA A 398 9.84 -19.15 -22.59
C ALA A 398 9.19 -18.33 -21.47
N ILE A 399 7.88 -18.08 -21.54
CA ILE A 399 7.13 -17.40 -20.46
C ILE A 399 7.18 -18.24 -19.18
N LEU A 400 6.89 -19.54 -19.26
CA LEU A 400 6.88 -20.42 -18.09
C LEU A 400 8.26 -20.49 -17.42
N ILE A 401 9.33 -20.65 -18.21
CA ILE A 401 10.71 -20.65 -17.73
C ILE A 401 11.07 -19.30 -17.11
N GLY A 402 10.68 -18.18 -17.74
CA GLY A 402 10.94 -16.83 -17.23
C GLY A 402 10.27 -16.57 -15.88
N VAL A 403 9.00 -16.97 -15.73
CA VAL A 403 8.26 -16.85 -14.46
C VAL A 403 8.85 -17.78 -13.40
N ALA A 404 9.14 -19.04 -13.73
CA ALA A 404 9.75 -19.98 -12.79
C ALA A 404 11.14 -19.52 -12.33
N ALA A 405 11.99 -19.06 -13.25
CA ALA A 405 13.30 -18.50 -12.93
C ALA A 405 13.17 -17.25 -12.05
N SER A 406 12.19 -16.39 -12.31
CA SER A 406 11.89 -15.22 -11.46
C SER A 406 11.52 -15.62 -10.04
N ALA A 407 10.63 -16.61 -9.89
CA ALA A 407 10.21 -17.11 -8.60
C ALA A 407 11.40 -17.70 -7.82
N VAL A 408 12.26 -18.48 -8.47
CA VAL A 408 13.48 -19.04 -7.86
C VAL A 408 14.48 -17.95 -7.45
N ILE A 409 14.72 -16.96 -8.31
CA ILE A 409 15.62 -15.84 -8.00
C ILE A 409 15.07 -15.04 -6.81
N TYR A 410 13.77 -14.75 -6.78
CA TYR A 410 13.12 -14.06 -5.68
C TYR A 410 13.19 -14.86 -4.38
N LEU A 411 12.89 -16.17 -4.43
CA LEU A 411 13.00 -17.05 -3.27
C LEU A 411 14.42 -17.02 -2.69
N ARG A 412 15.44 -17.14 -3.55
CA ARG A 412 16.84 -17.08 -3.13
C ARG A 412 17.20 -15.73 -2.50
N GLN A 413 16.77 -14.62 -3.09
CA GLN A 413 16.99 -13.28 -2.52
C GLN A 413 16.28 -13.11 -1.17
N SER A 414 15.06 -13.64 -1.05
CA SER A 414 14.30 -13.61 0.20
C SER A 414 14.97 -14.44 1.29
N THR A 415 15.50 -15.63 0.97
CA THR A 415 16.23 -16.45 1.94
C THR A 415 17.57 -15.82 2.35
N GLU A 416 18.33 -15.24 1.40
CA GLU A 416 19.60 -14.56 1.69
C GLU A 416 19.43 -13.26 2.51
N SER A 417 18.23 -12.67 2.50
CA SER A 417 17.91 -11.48 3.32
C SER A 417 17.71 -11.79 4.81
N THR A 418 17.65 -13.06 5.18
CA THR A 418 17.48 -13.48 6.58
C THR A 418 18.82 -13.61 7.25
N SER A 419 19.02 -12.82 8.30
CA SER A 419 20.24 -12.85 9.11
C SER A 419 19.89 -13.04 10.57
N VAL A 420 20.54 -14.01 11.20
CA VAL A 420 20.53 -14.19 12.66
C VAL A 420 21.91 -13.75 13.14
N THR A 421 21.95 -12.69 13.94
CA THR A 421 23.19 -12.25 14.59
C THR A 421 23.06 -12.49 16.09
N SER A 422 23.93 -13.31 16.66
CA SER A 422 24.07 -13.45 18.11
C SER A 422 25.10 -12.46 18.63
N ALA A 423 24.81 -11.83 19.77
CA ALA A 423 25.76 -10.98 20.47
C ALA A 423 25.62 -11.14 21.98
N PRO A 424 26.73 -11.17 22.73
CA PRO A 424 26.68 -11.05 24.18
C PRO A 424 26.13 -9.67 24.58
N VAL A 425 25.58 -9.60 25.79
CA VAL A 425 25.09 -8.33 26.35
C VAL A 425 26.26 -7.37 26.56
N ASP A 426 26.24 -6.24 25.86
CA ASP A 426 27.18 -5.13 26.08
C ASP A 426 26.67 -4.23 27.21
N PHE A 427 27.10 -4.55 28.42
CA PHE A 427 26.70 -3.83 29.63
C PHE A 427 27.18 -2.36 29.65
N GLU A 428 28.30 -2.03 29.00
CA GLU A 428 28.78 -0.64 28.94
C GLU A 428 27.89 0.21 28.06
N ARG A 429 27.47 -0.33 26.91
CA ARG A 429 26.54 0.36 26.01
C ARG A 429 25.17 0.59 26.64
N ILE A 430 24.69 -0.32 27.48
CA ILE A 430 23.42 -0.16 28.20
C ILE A 430 23.55 0.86 29.34
N ARG A 431 24.67 0.86 30.08
CA ARG A 431 24.96 1.88 31.10
C ARG A 431 25.11 3.27 30.49
N ALA A 432 25.75 3.39 29.33
CA ALA A 432 25.89 4.66 28.61
C ALA A 432 24.54 5.25 28.15
N LYS A 433 23.50 4.42 27.99
CA LYS A 433 22.12 4.86 27.74
C LYS A 433 21.37 5.28 29.02
N GLY A 434 22.01 5.23 30.19
CA GLY A 434 21.45 5.69 31.47
C GLY A 434 20.71 4.61 32.27
N HIS A 435 20.80 3.33 31.89
CA HIS A 435 20.16 2.24 32.65
C HIS A 435 21.08 1.72 33.76
N ALA A 436 20.54 1.60 34.98
CA ALA A 436 21.22 0.99 36.12
C ALA A 436 21.09 -0.55 36.06
N ILE A 437 22.21 -1.24 35.79
CA ILE A 437 22.30 -2.70 35.82
C ILE A 437 23.09 -3.13 37.07
N VAL A 438 22.49 -3.99 37.88
CA VAL A 438 22.96 -4.46 39.18
C VAL A 438 23.85 -5.69 39.03
N ALA A 439 23.53 -6.65 38.14
CA ALA A 439 24.34 -7.85 37.95
C ALA A 439 24.92 -7.97 36.51
N THR A 440 26.23 -8.08 36.41
CA THR A 440 26.94 -8.52 35.19
C THR A 440 26.86 -10.03 35.05
N SER A 441 25.66 -10.56 34.78
CA SER A 441 25.50 -11.99 34.52
C SER A 441 25.87 -12.32 33.08
N THR A 442 26.89 -13.16 32.89
CA THR A 442 27.33 -13.69 31.59
C THR A 442 26.36 -14.72 30.99
N THR A 443 25.23 -15.01 31.64
CA THR A 443 24.30 -16.09 31.25
C THR A 443 23.12 -15.64 30.39
N THR A 444 23.09 -14.37 29.97
CA THR A 444 22.07 -13.80 29.07
C THR A 444 22.65 -13.54 27.69
N HIS A 445 21.96 -13.96 26.63
CA HIS A 445 22.39 -13.75 25.24
C HIS A 445 21.28 -13.17 24.37
N ILE A 446 21.65 -12.35 23.39
CA ILE A 446 20.71 -11.70 22.50
C ILE A 446 20.87 -12.24 21.08
N TYR A 447 19.75 -12.63 20.47
CA TYR A 447 19.65 -13.03 19.09
C TYR A 447 18.84 -12.00 18.32
N TYR A 448 19.50 -11.29 17.40
CA TYR A 448 18.85 -10.36 16.49
C TYR A 448 18.43 -11.12 15.24
N LEU A 449 17.12 -11.30 15.08
CA LEU A 449 16.52 -11.88 13.88
C LEU A 449 16.07 -10.74 12.96
N ALA A 450 16.58 -10.73 11.73
CA ALA A 450 16.19 -9.79 10.69
C ALA A 450 15.89 -10.55 9.39
N GLY A 451 14.88 -10.09 8.66
CA GLY A 451 14.33 -10.76 7.49
C GLY A 451 13.06 -11.57 7.80
N PRO A 452 12.30 -11.98 6.77
CA PRO A 452 11.09 -12.79 6.95
C PRO A 452 11.44 -14.15 7.53
N LEU A 453 10.63 -14.72 8.42
CA LEU A 453 10.84 -16.08 8.94
C LEU A 453 9.83 -17.03 8.30
N PHE A 454 10.28 -17.92 7.43
CA PHE A 454 9.39 -18.79 6.67
C PHE A 454 10.04 -20.13 6.30
N PHE A 455 9.28 -21.06 5.71
CA PHE A 455 9.77 -22.41 5.36
C PHE A 455 11.10 -22.44 4.60
N GLY A 456 11.43 -21.38 3.84
CA GLY A 456 12.65 -21.30 3.04
C GLY A 456 13.93 -21.03 3.83
N ASN A 457 13.85 -20.54 5.07
CA ASN A 457 15.02 -20.17 5.88
C ASN A 457 14.98 -20.70 7.33
N VAL A 458 13.95 -21.44 7.71
CA VAL A 458 13.81 -22.04 9.05
C VAL A 458 15.03 -22.87 9.44
N HIS A 459 15.59 -23.68 8.53
CA HIS A 459 16.79 -24.46 8.82
C HIS A 459 17.99 -23.58 9.21
N THR A 460 18.23 -22.50 8.45
CA THR A 460 19.30 -21.54 8.75
C THR A 460 19.09 -20.85 10.11
N VAL A 461 17.83 -20.59 10.47
CA VAL A 461 17.50 -20.01 11.78
C VAL A 461 17.72 -21.04 12.89
N LEU A 462 17.21 -22.27 12.76
CA LEU A 462 17.43 -23.32 13.76
C LEU A 462 18.92 -23.61 13.98
N GLU A 463 19.71 -23.71 12.89
CA GLU A 463 21.18 -23.86 12.95
C GLU A 463 21.84 -22.71 13.73
N ALA A 464 21.41 -21.48 13.50
CA ALA A 464 21.95 -20.33 14.21
C ALA A 464 21.65 -20.36 15.72
N PHE A 465 20.58 -21.03 16.15
CA PHE A 465 20.19 -21.18 17.54
C PHE A 465 20.74 -22.47 18.21
N GLU A 466 21.53 -23.30 17.54
CA GLU A 466 22.10 -24.51 18.14
C GLU A 466 22.93 -24.22 19.40
N THR A 467 23.69 -23.12 19.41
CA THR A 467 24.50 -22.67 20.55
C THR A 467 23.68 -21.98 21.65
N ALA A 468 22.39 -21.71 21.42
CA ALA A 468 21.54 -21.00 22.38
C ALA A 468 21.36 -21.79 23.69
N ARG A 469 21.53 -23.11 23.65
CA ARG A 469 21.41 -24.01 24.83
C ARG A 469 22.47 -23.77 25.90
N GLU A 470 23.55 -23.06 25.60
CA GLU A 470 24.62 -22.77 26.56
C GLU A 470 24.26 -21.64 27.55
N TYR A 471 23.19 -20.89 27.27
CA TYR A 471 22.78 -19.73 28.04
C TYR A 471 21.55 -20.02 28.92
N GLN A 472 21.39 -19.28 30.03
CA GLN A 472 20.20 -19.42 30.89
C GLN A 472 19.04 -18.54 30.44
N THR A 473 19.33 -17.41 29.79
CA THR A 473 18.29 -16.51 29.31
C THR A 473 18.58 -16.07 27.88
N LEU A 474 17.57 -16.22 27.04
CA LEU A 474 17.60 -15.93 25.62
C LEU A 474 16.69 -14.73 25.32
N VAL A 475 17.23 -13.67 24.76
CA VAL A 475 16.45 -12.52 24.27
C VAL A 475 16.44 -12.56 22.74
N ILE A 476 15.29 -12.85 22.14
CA ILE A 476 15.12 -12.86 20.68
C ILE A 476 14.53 -11.52 20.25
N SER A 477 15.35 -10.68 19.62
CA SER A 477 14.92 -9.43 19.00
C SER A 477 14.40 -9.68 17.60
N MET A 478 13.10 -9.50 17.41
CA MET A 478 12.39 -9.70 16.14
C MET A 478 12.00 -8.38 15.45
N ARG A 479 12.62 -7.25 15.85
CA ARG A 479 12.37 -5.93 15.24
C ARG A 479 12.53 -5.90 13.72
N GLY A 480 13.47 -6.68 13.20
CA GLY A 480 13.74 -6.81 11.77
C GLY A 480 12.88 -7.85 11.05
N VAL A 481 11.89 -8.48 11.71
CA VAL A 481 11.07 -9.56 11.15
C VAL A 481 9.74 -9.01 10.68
N PRO A 482 9.53 -8.86 9.35
CA PRO A 482 8.30 -8.29 8.80
C PRO A 482 7.16 -9.31 8.66
N LEU A 483 7.44 -10.61 8.81
CA LEU A 483 6.53 -11.70 8.45
C LEU A 483 7.02 -12.99 9.11
N VAL A 484 6.07 -13.80 9.59
CA VAL A 484 6.31 -15.19 10.02
C VAL A 484 5.25 -16.11 9.40
N ASP A 485 5.66 -17.21 8.79
CA ASP A 485 4.74 -18.26 8.31
C ASP A 485 4.55 -19.38 9.34
N VAL A 486 3.68 -20.36 9.04
CA VAL A 486 3.40 -21.48 9.97
C VAL A 486 4.65 -22.27 10.34
N THR A 487 5.54 -22.55 9.38
CA THR A 487 6.78 -23.27 9.63
C THR A 487 7.74 -22.45 10.48
N GLY A 488 7.77 -21.13 10.28
CA GLY A 488 8.51 -20.16 11.08
C GLY A 488 8.01 -20.10 12.53
N VAL A 489 6.69 -20.11 12.73
CA VAL A 489 6.08 -20.23 14.06
C VAL A 489 6.48 -21.53 14.72
N GLN A 490 6.40 -22.67 14.02
CA GLN A 490 6.81 -23.97 14.53
C GLN A 490 8.28 -24.00 14.94
N ALA A 491 9.15 -23.39 14.14
CA ALA A 491 10.57 -23.26 14.46
C ALA A 491 10.81 -22.42 15.73
N LEU A 492 10.06 -21.32 15.91
CA LEU A 492 10.12 -20.52 17.13
C LEU A 492 9.64 -21.29 18.36
N ILE A 493 8.52 -22.02 18.24
CA ILE A 493 8.02 -22.89 19.31
C ILE A 493 9.07 -23.92 19.68
N GLN A 494 9.69 -24.57 18.69
CA GLN A 494 10.76 -25.53 18.92
C GLN A 494 11.94 -24.91 19.68
N ILE A 495 12.42 -23.74 19.26
CA ILE A 495 13.50 -23.02 19.96
C ILE A 495 13.10 -22.71 21.41
N ILE A 496 11.86 -22.25 21.64
CA ILE A 496 11.36 -21.89 22.97
C ILE A 496 11.25 -23.12 23.87
N GLU A 497 10.59 -24.18 23.40
CA GLU A 497 10.37 -25.40 24.17
C GLU A 497 11.69 -26.10 24.51
N GLU A 498 12.61 -26.21 23.54
CA GLU A 498 13.93 -26.81 23.78
C GLU A 498 14.72 -26.05 24.85
N HIS A 499 14.64 -24.72 24.87
CA HIS A 499 15.33 -23.89 25.86
C HIS A 499 14.66 -23.92 27.24
N GLN A 500 13.32 -23.95 27.28
CA GLN A 500 12.54 -24.08 28.52
C GLN A 500 12.73 -25.46 29.16
N GLN A 501 12.87 -26.54 28.37
CA GLN A 501 13.18 -27.88 28.88
C GLN A 501 14.53 -27.95 29.62
N THR A 502 15.50 -27.13 29.22
CA THR A 502 16.79 -27.00 29.92
C THR A 502 16.72 -26.06 31.14
N GLY A 503 15.53 -25.54 31.48
CA GLY A 503 15.32 -24.60 32.59
C GLY A 503 15.68 -23.15 32.27
N GLY A 504 15.85 -22.82 30.98
CA GLY A 504 16.16 -21.47 30.51
C GLY A 504 14.91 -20.61 30.31
N GLU A 505 15.08 -19.29 30.34
CA GLU A 505 14.03 -18.29 30.13
C GLU A 505 14.15 -17.69 28.73
N VAL A 506 13.05 -17.60 27.97
CA VAL A 506 13.04 -16.98 26.63
C VAL A 506 12.18 -15.73 26.64
N CYS A 507 12.74 -14.64 26.12
CA CYS A 507 12.07 -13.35 25.98
C CYS A 507 12.01 -12.93 24.51
N LEU A 508 10.88 -12.41 24.06
CA LEU A 508 10.74 -11.80 22.73
C LEU A 508 10.79 -10.28 22.84
N SER A 509 11.43 -9.63 21.87
CA SER A 509 11.44 -8.17 21.81
C SER A 509 11.23 -7.59 20.42
N GLY A 510 10.52 -6.47 20.36
CA GLY A 510 10.31 -5.70 19.13
C GLY A 510 9.47 -6.41 18.08
N LEU A 511 8.39 -7.09 18.46
CA LEU A 511 7.46 -7.66 17.48
C LEU A 511 6.79 -6.54 16.66
N GLN A 512 6.62 -6.79 15.37
CA GLN A 512 5.73 -5.99 14.54
C GLN A 512 4.28 -6.48 14.72
N GLU A 513 3.30 -5.58 14.58
CA GLU A 513 1.89 -5.86 14.88
C GLU A 513 1.35 -7.09 14.12
N ASN A 514 1.70 -7.22 12.84
CA ASN A 514 1.30 -8.36 12.02
C ASN A 514 1.94 -9.69 12.47
N VAL A 515 3.15 -9.66 13.01
CA VAL A 515 3.83 -10.84 13.55
C VAL A 515 3.27 -11.20 14.92
N GLU A 516 3.01 -10.21 15.77
CA GLU A 516 2.41 -10.40 17.09
C GLU A 516 1.04 -11.09 17.01
N VAL A 517 0.18 -10.67 16.06
CA VAL A 517 -1.12 -11.33 15.83
C VAL A 517 -0.95 -12.81 15.49
N VAL A 518 0.00 -13.14 14.61
CA VAL A 518 0.25 -14.54 14.20
C VAL A 518 0.79 -15.37 15.37
N LEU A 519 1.75 -14.82 16.13
CA LEU A 519 2.33 -15.49 17.30
C LEU A 519 1.32 -15.67 18.45
N SER A 520 0.44 -14.69 18.66
CA SER A 520 -0.66 -14.76 19.62
C SER A 520 -1.65 -15.86 19.25
N GLN A 521 -2.10 -15.88 17.99
CA GLN A 521 -3.02 -16.91 17.49
C GLN A 521 -2.44 -18.32 17.56
N ALA A 522 -1.13 -18.44 17.41
CA ALA A 522 -0.42 -19.71 17.52
C ALA A 522 -0.08 -20.12 18.97
N GLY A 523 -0.44 -19.32 19.97
CA GLY A 523 -0.17 -19.61 21.39
C GLY A 523 1.29 -19.41 21.81
N VAL A 524 2.14 -18.82 20.97
CA VAL A 524 3.56 -18.57 21.30
C VAL A 524 3.68 -17.56 22.44
N ILE A 525 2.82 -16.54 22.44
CA ILE A 525 2.79 -15.53 23.51
C ILE A 525 2.39 -16.16 24.85
N ASP A 526 1.45 -17.10 24.84
CA ASP A 526 1.02 -17.82 26.04
C ASP A 526 2.14 -18.76 26.54
N LEU A 527 2.88 -19.40 25.62
CA LEU A 527 4.00 -20.29 25.93
C LEU A 527 5.16 -19.60 26.65
N ILE A 528 5.51 -18.37 26.25
CA ILE A 528 6.56 -17.57 26.93
C ILE A 528 6.02 -16.74 28.10
N GLY A 529 4.70 -16.46 28.10
CA GLY A 529 4.04 -15.53 29.00
C GLY A 529 4.18 -14.07 28.57
N THR A 530 3.10 -13.29 28.67
CA THR A 530 3.03 -11.86 28.28
C THR A 530 4.06 -10.98 28.98
N HIS A 531 4.51 -11.38 30.17
CA HIS A 531 5.54 -10.69 30.95
C HIS A 531 6.96 -10.83 30.37
N ASN A 532 7.16 -11.71 29.38
CA ASN A 532 8.44 -11.91 28.68
C ASN A 532 8.44 -11.30 27.27
N LEU A 533 7.48 -10.41 27.02
CA LEU A 533 7.34 -9.64 25.80
C LEU A 533 7.77 -8.19 26.05
N PHE A 534 8.73 -7.71 25.27
CA PHE A 534 9.32 -6.39 25.46
C PHE A 534 9.31 -5.56 24.18
N TRP A 535 9.30 -4.24 24.33
CA TRP A 535 9.40 -3.36 23.16
C TRP A 535 10.80 -3.36 22.54
N SER A 536 11.82 -3.56 23.36
CA SER A 536 13.23 -3.54 22.95
C SER A 536 14.06 -4.55 23.72
N ALA A 537 15.17 -4.98 23.11
CA ALA A 537 16.15 -5.86 23.78
C ALA A 537 16.74 -5.19 25.03
N ASP A 538 16.98 -3.87 25.00
CA ASP A 538 17.48 -3.11 26.16
C ASP A 538 16.53 -3.25 27.36
N GLN A 539 15.22 -3.09 27.14
CA GLN A 539 14.20 -3.22 28.18
C GLN A 539 14.13 -4.65 28.73
N ALA A 540 14.24 -5.66 27.87
CA ALA A 540 14.27 -7.06 28.29
C ALA A 540 15.44 -7.31 29.25
N ILE A 541 16.65 -6.87 28.87
CA ILE A 541 17.88 -7.07 29.66
C ILE A 541 17.76 -6.43 31.04
N VAL A 542 17.32 -5.17 31.11
CA VAL A 542 17.15 -4.44 32.38
C VAL A 542 16.14 -5.14 33.28
N THR A 543 15.01 -5.60 32.71
CA THR A 543 13.96 -6.28 33.49
C THR A 543 14.43 -7.63 34.02
N ILE A 544 15.15 -8.41 33.21
CA ILE A 544 15.72 -9.71 33.62
C ILE A 544 16.72 -9.51 34.76
N ASP A 545 17.59 -8.51 34.66
CA ASP A 545 18.57 -8.18 35.70
C ASP A 545 17.90 -7.77 37.03
N GLN A 546 16.84 -6.96 36.96
CA GLN A 546 16.04 -6.57 38.12
C GLN A 546 15.33 -7.77 38.76
N ARG A 547 14.71 -8.66 37.97
CA ARG A 547 14.05 -9.87 38.50
C ARG A 547 15.03 -10.78 39.25
N ARG A 548 16.26 -10.88 38.75
CA ARG A 548 17.32 -11.68 39.39
C ARG A 548 17.87 -11.04 40.66
N SER A 549 18.05 -9.72 40.68
CA SER A 549 18.48 -8.98 41.89
C SER A 549 17.40 -8.97 42.99
N VAL A 550 16.12 -8.95 42.63
CA VAL A 550 14.99 -9.07 43.57
C VAL A 550 14.91 -10.48 44.19
N LYS A 551 15.21 -11.55 43.44
CA LYS A 551 15.30 -12.92 44.00
C LYS A 551 16.45 -13.12 45.01
N GLN A 552 17.49 -12.27 44.97
CA GLN A 552 18.58 -12.28 45.95
C GLN A 552 18.35 -11.38 47.17
N SER A 553 17.35 -10.50 47.14
CA SER A 553 17.10 -9.50 48.18
C SER A 553 15.73 -9.71 48.83
N SER A 554 15.51 -10.88 49.45
CA SER A 554 14.31 -11.15 50.25
C SER A 554 14.50 -10.72 51.70
N VAL A 555 14.52 -9.42 51.98
CA VAL A 555 14.45 -8.87 53.35
C VAL A 555 13.57 -7.60 53.34
N ILE A 556 12.43 -7.69 54.04
CA ILE A 556 11.48 -6.64 54.46
C ILE A 556 10.71 -5.92 53.33
N LYS A 557 9.48 -6.39 53.01
CA LYS A 557 8.43 -5.55 52.41
C LYS A 557 7.57 -4.96 53.54
N GLN A 558 7.83 -3.72 53.93
CA GLN A 558 6.79 -2.90 54.57
C GLN A 558 5.91 -2.33 53.45
N HIS A 559 4.61 -2.62 53.48
CA HIS A 559 3.62 -2.05 52.56
C HIS A 559 3.46 -0.56 52.88
N TYR A 560 3.78 0.33 51.93
CA TYR A 560 3.57 1.76 52.06
C TYR A 560 2.26 2.15 51.37
N THR A 561 1.22 2.47 52.14
CA THR A 561 -0.09 2.84 51.60
C THR A 561 -0.08 4.31 51.16
N PHE A 562 0.13 4.56 49.87
CA PHE A 562 -0.03 5.91 49.28
C PHE A 562 -1.48 6.37 49.27
N PHE A 563 -2.42 5.42 49.21
CA PHE A 563 -3.85 5.70 49.22
C PHE A 563 -4.38 5.69 50.66
N PRO A 564 -5.28 6.63 51.04
CA PRO A 564 -5.85 6.67 52.37
C PRO A 564 -6.58 5.34 52.68
N PRO A 565 -6.15 4.59 53.70
CA PRO A 565 -6.76 3.30 54.04
C PRO A 565 -8.14 3.44 54.72
N ASP A 566 -8.44 4.65 55.21
CA ASP A 566 -9.69 5.02 55.88
C ASP A 566 -10.79 5.49 54.91
N ARG A 567 -10.49 5.62 53.61
CA ARG A 567 -11.45 6.04 52.59
C ARG A 567 -11.75 4.92 51.61
N THR A 568 -13.02 4.84 51.24
CA THR A 568 -13.55 3.91 50.24
C THR A 568 -13.80 4.62 48.91
N VAL A 569 -14.03 3.85 47.85
CA VAL A 569 -14.45 4.38 46.55
C VAL A 569 -15.68 5.30 46.67
N ALA A 570 -16.65 4.98 47.53
CA ALA A 570 -17.87 5.77 47.72
C ALA A 570 -17.65 7.17 48.33
N ASP A 571 -16.52 7.37 49.01
CA ASP A 571 -16.15 8.65 49.64
C ASP A 571 -15.52 9.62 48.63
N VAL A 572 -15.06 9.11 47.49
CA VAL A 572 -14.34 9.88 46.46
C VAL A 572 -15.13 9.98 45.16
N ALA A 573 -15.92 8.96 44.82
CA ALA A 573 -16.66 8.90 43.57
C ALA A 573 -17.70 10.02 43.43
N MET A 574 -17.81 10.56 42.21
CA MET A 574 -18.86 11.51 41.85
C MET A 574 -20.21 10.80 41.79
N ARG A 575 -21.20 11.29 42.55
CA ARG A 575 -22.53 10.67 42.66
C ARG A 575 -23.54 11.16 41.62
N ASP A 576 -23.37 12.39 41.13
CA ASP A 576 -24.24 12.97 40.11
C ASP A 576 -23.72 12.58 38.72
N VAL A 577 -24.18 11.42 38.23
CA VAL A 577 -23.68 10.81 36.99
C VAL A 577 -24.78 10.78 35.95
N TYR A 578 -24.48 11.32 34.78
CA TYR A 578 -25.31 11.14 33.60
C TYR A 578 -25.21 9.68 33.14
N ALA A 579 -26.34 8.96 33.19
CA ALA A 579 -26.48 7.59 32.69
C ALA A 579 -27.62 7.53 31.67
N VAL A 580 -27.55 6.56 30.76
CA VAL A 580 -28.57 6.36 29.72
C VAL A 580 -29.14 4.95 29.82
N SER A 581 -30.43 4.79 29.53
CA SER A 581 -31.04 3.44 29.45
C SER A 581 -30.64 2.76 28.14
N VAL A 582 -30.69 1.42 28.11
CA VAL A 582 -30.43 0.61 26.90
C VAL A 582 -31.23 1.05 25.65
N ASP A 583 -32.42 1.64 25.85
CA ASP A 583 -33.28 2.09 24.76
C ASP A 583 -33.02 3.52 24.30
N THR A 584 -32.12 4.26 24.97
CA THR A 584 -31.88 5.69 24.70
C THR A 584 -31.40 5.91 23.26
N PRO A 585 -32.04 6.77 22.45
CA PRO A 585 -31.63 7.04 21.08
C PRO A 585 -30.24 7.69 20.97
N ALA A 586 -29.52 7.39 19.90
CA ALA A 586 -28.19 7.96 19.64
C ALA A 586 -28.16 9.50 19.59
N SER A 587 -29.23 10.14 19.11
CA SER A 587 -29.35 11.60 19.11
C SER A 587 -29.33 12.20 20.51
N GLU A 588 -29.99 11.54 21.47
CA GLU A 588 -30.05 11.97 22.87
C GLU A 588 -28.71 11.72 23.57
N ILE A 589 -28.08 10.56 23.33
CA ILE A 589 -26.73 10.25 23.82
C ILE A 589 -25.73 11.32 23.35
N VAL A 590 -25.72 11.65 22.06
CA VAL A 590 -24.82 12.67 21.50
C VAL A 590 -25.12 14.06 22.04
N THR A 591 -26.39 14.39 22.31
CA THR A 591 -26.79 15.66 22.93
C THR A 591 -26.24 15.76 24.35
N LEU A 592 -26.41 14.72 25.17
CA LEU A 592 -25.87 14.66 26.54
C LEU A 592 -24.35 14.83 26.56
N LEU A 593 -23.64 14.17 25.64
CA LEU A 593 -22.18 14.30 25.52
C LEU A 593 -21.75 15.73 25.13
N LEU A 594 -22.45 16.34 24.16
CA LEU A 594 -22.13 17.67 23.66
C LEU A 594 -22.40 18.78 24.68
N ASP A 595 -23.52 18.71 25.39
CA ASP A 595 -24.00 19.78 26.27
C ASP A 595 -23.36 19.75 27.66
N ASN A 596 -22.97 18.56 28.14
CA ASN A 596 -22.37 18.38 29.46
C ASN A 596 -20.84 18.14 29.43
N VAL A 597 -20.19 18.29 28.27
CA VAL A 597 -18.74 18.10 28.09
C VAL A 597 -18.27 16.70 28.55
N LEU A 598 -19.10 15.71 28.30
CA LEU A 598 -18.82 14.32 28.63
C LEU A 598 -18.16 13.62 27.43
N ARG A 599 -17.27 12.67 27.71
CA ARG A 599 -16.63 11.82 26.68
C ARG A 599 -17.06 10.36 26.77
N TRP A 600 -17.90 10.04 27.76
CA TRP A 600 -18.35 8.71 28.08
C TRP A 600 -19.60 8.77 28.95
N LEU A 601 -20.49 7.78 28.80
CA LEU A 601 -21.69 7.56 29.63
C LEU A 601 -21.80 6.06 30.01
N PRO A 602 -22.13 5.73 31.28
CA PRO A 602 -22.61 4.40 31.64
C PRO A 602 -24.02 4.13 31.08
N VAL A 603 -24.28 2.88 30.71
CA VAL A 603 -25.57 2.39 30.23
C VAL A 603 -26.18 1.46 31.26
N VAL A 604 -27.43 1.74 31.63
CA VAL A 604 -28.17 0.96 32.64
C VAL A 604 -29.38 0.24 32.03
N ASP A 605 -29.73 -0.90 32.62
CA ASP A 605 -30.95 -1.62 32.28
C ASP A 605 -32.19 -1.03 32.99
N ASN A 606 -33.36 -1.66 32.77
CA ASN A 606 -34.62 -1.25 33.38
C ASN A 606 -34.65 -1.39 34.91
N GLN A 607 -33.70 -2.12 35.49
CA GLN A 607 -33.53 -2.28 36.94
C GLN A 607 -32.44 -1.34 37.49
N GLN A 608 -31.93 -0.38 36.70
CA GLN A 608 -30.82 0.53 37.05
C GLN A 608 -29.45 -0.15 37.23
N ARG A 609 -29.29 -1.37 36.73
CA ARG A 609 -28.00 -2.08 36.77
C ARG A 609 -27.12 -1.65 35.61
N VAL A 610 -25.83 -1.47 35.86
CA VAL A 610 -24.86 -1.12 34.81
C VAL A 610 -24.65 -2.32 33.90
N VAL A 611 -24.98 -2.17 32.61
CA VAL A 611 -24.86 -3.23 31.59
C VAL A 611 -23.84 -2.90 30.51
N GLY A 612 -23.35 -1.67 30.47
CA GLY A 612 -22.42 -1.23 29.44
C GLY A 612 -21.88 0.17 29.66
N ILE A 613 -20.96 0.56 28.79
CA ILE A 613 -20.47 1.93 28.67
C ILE A 613 -20.45 2.37 27.20
N ILE A 614 -20.70 3.65 26.95
CA ILE A 614 -20.55 4.25 25.63
C ILE A 614 -19.49 5.33 25.70
N THR A 615 -18.38 5.15 24.99
CA THR A 615 -17.33 6.16 24.88
C THR A 615 -17.43 6.89 23.54
N GLU A 616 -16.81 8.08 23.45
CA GLU A 616 -16.62 8.79 22.18
C GLU A 616 -15.98 7.89 21.10
N GLY A 617 -15.04 7.03 21.50
CA GLY A 617 -14.40 6.08 20.59
C GLY A 617 -15.37 5.06 19.99
N ASP A 618 -16.37 4.63 20.75
CA ASP A 618 -17.40 3.69 20.28
C ASP A 618 -18.31 4.34 19.23
N LEU A 619 -18.69 5.60 19.47
CA LEU A 619 -19.48 6.39 18.53
C LEU A 619 -18.73 6.67 17.22
N LEU A 620 -17.41 6.88 17.28
CA LEU A 620 -16.55 7.07 16.11
C LEU A 620 -16.38 5.76 15.32
N ARG A 621 -16.05 4.66 16.01
CA ARG A 621 -15.84 3.33 15.39
C ARG A 621 -17.10 2.82 14.68
N ARG A 622 -18.26 3.03 15.28
CA ARG A 622 -19.56 2.64 14.68
C ARG A 622 -20.09 3.65 13.66
N GLY A 623 -19.37 4.75 13.41
CA GLY A 623 -19.73 5.76 12.40
C GLY A 623 -20.95 6.62 12.75
N VAL A 624 -21.41 6.58 14.01
CA VAL A 624 -22.54 7.39 14.51
C VAL A 624 -22.17 8.86 14.48
N ILE A 625 -20.98 9.19 14.97
CA ILE A 625 -20.39 10.52 14.82
C ILE A 625 -19.17 10.42 13.92
N ARG A 626 -18.98 11.43 13.08
CA ARG A 626 -17.81 11.53 12.19
C ARG A 626 -16.68 12.37 12.77
N LEU A 627 -16.88 12.96 13.95
CA LEU A 627 -15.92 13.83 14.61
C LEU A 627 -16.01 13.62 16.13
N PRO A 628 -14.88 13.64 16.85
CA PRO A 628 -14.84 13.66 18.31
C PRO A 628 -15.79 14.71 18.90
N ILE A 629 -16.39 14.43 20.06
CA ILE A 629 -17.29 15.33 20.79
C ILE A 629 -16.58 16.65 21.09
N ALA A 630 -15.33 16.60 21.56
CA ALA A 630 -14.54 17.79 21.83
C ALA A 630 -14.36 18.69 20.57
N MET A 631 -14.28 18.08 19.38
CA MET A 631 -14.17 18.82 18.12
C MET A 631 -15.52 19.38 17.67
N LYS A 632 -16.61 18.64 17.87
CA LYS A 632 -17.96 19.11 17.55
C LYS A 632 -18.41 20.28 18.41
N GLN A 633 -17.92 20.38 19.65
CA GLN A 633 -18.19 21.52 20.53
C GLN A 633 -17.59 22.84 20.01
N LEU A 634 -16.53 22.77 19.19
CA LEU A 634 -15.91 23.93 18.56
C LEU A 634 -16.69 24.45 17.34
N LEU A 635 -17.68 23.69 16.86
CA LEU A 635 -18.50 24.06 15.70
C LEU A 635 -19.63 25.03 16.12
N PRO A 636 -20.09 25.89 15.20
CA PRO A 636 -21.26 26.73 15.42
C PRO A 636 -22.48 25.91 15.88
N LEU A 637 -23.34 26.52 16.70
CA LEU A 637 -24.55 25.87 17.23
C LEU A 637 -25.45 25.27 16.13
N THR A 638 -25.50 25.90 14.95
CA THR A 638 -26.24 25.41 13.78
C THR A 638 -25.74 24.05 13.29
N GLU A 639 -24.42 23.84 13.21
CA GLU A 639 -23.82 22.57 12.78
C GLU A 639 -23.95 21.47 13.84
N ARG A 640 -23.87 21.84 15.13
CA ARG A 640 -24.17 20.94 16.24
C ARG A 640 -25.62 20.44 16.15
N ALA A 641 -26.57 21.36 15.94
CA ALA A 641 -27.99 21.02 15.76
C ALA A 641 -28.22 20.11 14.54
N HIS A 642 -27.55 20.38 13.41
CA HIS A 642 -27.63 19.51 12.23
C HIS A 642 -27.15 18.08 12.51
N THR A 643 -26.09 17.90 13.32
CA THR A 643 -25.61 16.56 13.71
C THR A 643 -26.69 15.81 14.48
N VAL A 644 -27.28 16.45 15.51
CA VAL A 644 -28.30 15.84 16.35
C VAL A 644 -29.56 15.51 15.54
N LEU A 645 -29.97 16.41 14.64
CA LEU A 645 -31.14 16.22 13.78
C LEU A 645 -30.93 15.10 12.74
N ALA A 646 -29.72 14.97 12.19
CA ALA A 646 -29.39 13.86 11.30
C ALA A 646 -29.43 12.50 12.02
N LEU A 647 -29.08 12.47 13.30
CA LEU A 647 -29.16 11.27 14.14
C LEU A 647 -30.59 10.95 14.58
N ALA A 648 -31.46 11.95 14.72
CA ALA A 648 -32.85 11.76 15.10
C ALA A 648 -33.65 10.91 14.07
N HIS A 649 -33.17 10.83 12.83
CA HIS A 649 -33.75 10.00 11.77
C HIS A 649 -33.11 8.59 11.67
N GLN A 650 -32.14 8.27 12.51
CA GLN A 650 -31.48 6.96 12.53
C GLN A 650 -32.03 6.07 13.65
N SER A 651 -31.91 4.76 13.47
CA SER A 651 -32.48 3.76 14.40
C SER A 651 -31.55 3.33 15.54
N TRP A 652 -30.36 3.94 15.68
CA TRP A 652 -29.37 3.53 16.68
C TRP A 652 -29.83 3.81 18.11
N ARG A 653 -29.70 2.81 18.99
CA ARG A 653 -29.97 2.91 20.44
C ARG A 653 -28.73 2.63 21.27
N ALA A 654 -28.76 2.94 22.56
CA ALA A 654 -27.65 2.68 23.49
C ALA A 654 -27.22 1.20 23.47
N SER A 655 -28.17 0.27 23.41
CA SER A 655 -27.93 -1.17 23.27
C SER A 655 -27.07 -1.53 22.06
N ASP A 656 -27.22 -0.78 20.97
CA ASP A 656 -26.50 -1.00 19.72
C ASP A 656 -25.12 -0.34 19.71
N LEU A 657 -24.81 0.49 20.71
CA LEU A 657 -23.61 1.33 20.75
C LEU A 657 -22.66 0.99 21.88
N LEU A 658 -23.18 0.40 22.96
CA LEU A 658 -22.42 0.12 24.17
C LEU A 658 -21.30 -0.91 23.94
N THR A 659 -20.27 -0.79 24.78
CA THR A 659 -19.34 -1.85 25.09
C THR A 659 -19.91 -2.61 26.30
N PRO A 660 -20.25 -3.91 26.16
CA PRO A 660 -20.85 -4.70 27.23
C PRO A 660 -19.81 -5.05 28.30
N ASP A 661 -20.29 -5.48 29.46
CA ASP A 661 -19.48 -5.98 30.58
C ASP A 661 -18.34 -5.03 31.01
N PRO A 662 -18.67 -3.77 31.38
CA PRO A 662 -17.66 -2.82 31.78
C PRO A 662 -17.00 -3.24 33.09
N ILE A 663 -15.72 -2.92 33.25
CA ILE A 663 -15.02 -3.10 34.52
C ILE A 663 -15.59 -2.09 35.52
N MET A 664 -16.12 -2.60 36.63
CA MET A 664 -16.79 -1.83 37.68
C MET A 664 -16.06 -2.01 39.01
N VAL A 665 -16.20 -1.01 39.89
CA VAL A 665 -15.73 -1.11 41.29
C VAL A 665 -16.91 -0.99 42.25
N ARG A 666 -16.84 -1.69 43.38
CA ARG A 666 -17.86 -1.63 44.42
C ARG A 666 -17.67 -0.37 45.26
N SER A 667 -18.77 0.16 45.79
CA SER A 667 -18.76 1.32 46.70
C SER A 667 -17.79 1.15 47.89
N ASN A 668 -17.64 -0.08 48.38
CA ASN A 668 -16.81 -0.40 49.55
C ASN A 668 -15.38 -0.84 49.20
N ASP A 669 -15.02 -0.86 47.92
CA ASP A 669 -13.64 -1.18 47.53
C ASP A 669 -12.67 -0.11 48.04
N THR A 670 -11.42 -0.52 48.26
CA THR A 670 -10.36 0.42 48.62
C THR A 670 -9.95 1.24 47.39
N LEU A 671 -9.49 2.47 47.62
CA LEU A 671 -8.98 3.33 46.53
C LEU A 671 -7.77 2.69 45.82
N GLU A 672 -6.97 1.90 46.54
CA GLU A 672 -5.86 1.15 45.96
C GLU A 672 -6.35 0.06 44.98
N ALA A 673 -7.39 -0.70 45.34
CA ALA A 673 -7.97 -1.70 44.46
C ALA A 673 -8.54 -1.07 43.18
N ALA A 674 -9.22 0.07 43.33
CA ALA A 674 -9.71 0.85 42.19
C ALA A 674 -8.56 1.37 41.30
N ALA A 675 -7.50 1.91 41.91
CA ALA A 675 -6.30 2.36 41.18
C ALA A 675 -5.65 1.21 40.38
N LYS A 676 -5.50 0.03 41.00
CA LYS A 676 -4.95 -1.18 40.36
C LYS A 676 -5.79 -1.58 39.16
N SER A 677 -7.11 -1.59 39.29
CA SER A 677 -8.02 -1.87 38.17
C SER A 677 -7.87 -0.84 37.03
N MET A 678 -7.79 0.45 37.35
CA MET A 678 -7.58 1.52 36.36
C MET A 678 -6.27 1.40 35.58
N VAL A 679 -5.20 0.94 36.23
CA VAL A 679 -3.89 0.77 35.59
C VAL A 679 -3.80 -0.53 34.80
N GLN A 680 -4.26 -1.65 35.38
CA GLN A 680 -4.21 -2.97 34.72
C GLN A 680 -5.00 -3.00 33.40
N HIS A 681 -6.11 -2.26 33.34
CA HIS A 681 -6.99 -2.23 32.16
C HIS A 681 -6.87 -0.94 31.35
N ASP A 682 -5.89 -0.08 31.65
CA ASP A 682 -5.71 1.26 31.09
C ASP A 682 -7.00 2.10 31.01
N LEU A 683 -7.79 2.07 32.09
CA LEU A 683 -9.04 2.80 32.20
C LEU A 683 -8.84 4.13 32.89
N LYS A 684 -9.34 5.21 32.27
CA LYS A 684 -9.31 6.56 32.85
C LYS A 684 -10.33 6.76 33.95
N ARG A 685 -11.41 5.97 33.94
CA ARG A 685 -12.55 6.12 34.82
C ARG A 685 -13.27 4.79 35.00
N LEU A 686 -13.97 4.62 36.11
CA LEU A 686 -14.70 3.39 36.45
C LEU A 686 -16.12 3.71 36.94
N PRO A 687 -17.17 2.99 36.48
CA PRO A 687 -18.46 2.98 37.15
C PRO A 687 -18.34 2.41 38.56
N VAL A 688 -18.99 3.08 39.51
CA VAL A 688 -19.10 2.64 40.89
C VAL A 688 -20.49 2.06 41.10
N VAL A 689 -20.57 0.85 41.64
CA VAL A 689 -21.83 0.13 41.83
C VAL A 689 -22.02 -0.38 43.25
N ASP A 690 -23.28 -0.62 43.63
CA ASP A 690 -23.62 -1.31 44.88
C ASP A 690 -23.40 -2.84 44.75
N GLN A 691 -23.88 -3.67 45.70
CA GLN A 691 -23.74 -5.13 45.63
C GLN A 691 -24.64 -5.80 44.59
N ALA A 692 -25.66 -5.10 44.09
CA ALA A 692 -26.63 -5.57 43.10
C ALA A 692 -26.37 -5.00 41.69
N ASP A 693 -25.19 -4.40 41.48
CA ASP A 693 -24.73 -3.75 40.24
C ASP A 693 -25.49 -2.45 39.87
N HIS A 694 -26.22 -1.84 40.80
CA HIS A 694 -26.84 -0.54 40.55
C HIS A 694 -25.79 0.57 40.52
N LEU A 695 -25.93 1.49 39.56
CA LEU A 695 -25.01 2.63 39.42
C LEU A 695 -25.12 3.57 40.63
N MET A 696 -24.02 3.73 41.35
CA MET A 696 -23.89 4.61 42.52
C MET A 696 -23.07 5.87 42.24
N GLY A 697 -22.19 5.83 41.23
CA GLY A 697 -21.32 6.94 40.88
C GLY A 697 -20.28 6.60 39.82
N VAL A 698 -19.34 7.50 39.59
CA VAL A 698 -18.19 7.33 38.70
C VAL A 698 -16.93 7.82 39.41
N LEU A 699 -15.85 7.06 39.30
CA LEU A 699 -14.53 7.41 39.82
C LEU A 699 -13.59 7.77 38.66
N ASP A 700 -13.03 8.98 38.63
CA ASP A 700 -11.97 9.40 37.69
C ASP A 700 -10.58 9.24 38.33
N ARG A 701 -9.54 8.97 37.52
CA ARG A 701 -8.13 9.03 37.94
C ARG A 701 -7.80 10.36 38.64
N SER A 702 -8.39 11.46 38.18
CA SER A 702 -8.21 12.79 38.80
C SER A 702 -8.69 12.84 40.26
N ASP A 703 -9.87 12.29 40.56
CA ASP A 703 -10.44 12.30 41.92
C ASP A 703 -9.62 11.43 42.87
N LEU A 704 -9.13 10.31 42.34
CA LEU A 704 -8.26 9.37 43.04
C LEU A 704 -6.92 10.03 43.39
N LEU A 705 -6.24 10.66 42.42
CA LEU A 705 -4.99 11.40 42.66
C LEU A 705 -5.17 12.59 43.59
N ALA A 706 -6.29 13.32 43.48
CA ALA A 706 -6.62 14.43 44.36
C ALA A 706 -6.74 14.03 45.82
N THR A 707 -7.38 12.88 46.05
CA THR A 707 -7.54 12.30 47.37
C THR A 707 -6.21 11.80 47.93
N THR A 708 -5.37 11.17 47.09
CA THR A 708 -4.01 10.77 47.44
C THR A 708 -3.14 11.95 47.87
N VAL A 709 -3.13 13.05 47.10
CA VAL A 709 -2.35 14.26 47.48
C VAL A 709 -2.84 14.86 48.78
N SER A 710 -4.16 14.98 48.96
CA SER A 710 -4.74 15.49 50.20
C SER A 710 -4.37 14.63 51.42
N HIS A 711 -4.29 13.30 51.25
CA HIS A 711 -3.85 12.39 52.29
C HIS A 711 -2.35 12.59 52.63
N LEU A 712 -1.49 12.63 51.61
CA LEU A 712 -0.05 12.75 51.78
C LEU A 712 0.39 14.12 52.34
N MET A 713 -0.34 15.20 52.03
CA MET A 713 -0.03 16.56 52.50
C MET A 713 -0.43 16.83 53.96
N TYR A 714 -1.37 16.05 54.51
CA TYR A 714 -1.87 16.21 55.88
C TYR A 714 -1.26 15.21 56.88
N GLN A 715 -0.38 14.32 56.45
CA GLN A 715 0.41 13.47 57.36
C GLN A 715 1.57 14.27 57.97
N PRO A 716 1.82 14.21 59.29
CA PRO A 716 3.00 14.84 59.89
C PRO A 716 4.27 14.20 59.31
N ALA A 717 5.32 15.00 59.11
CA ALA A 717 6.57 14.58 58.44
C ALA A 717 7.29 13.37 59.09
N SER A 718 6.92 13.00 60.32
CA SER A 718 7.38 11.79 61.01
C SER A 718 6.67 10.50 60.58
N ASP A 719 5.47 10.60 60.01
CA ASP A 719 4.62 9.47 59.60
C ASP A 719 4.57 9.30 58.07
N LEU A 720 5.18 10.23 57.33
CA LEU A 720 5.41 10.11 55.90
C LEU A 720 6.38 8.93 55.64
N PRO A 721 6.08 8.01 54.71
CA PRO A 721 6.98 6.93 54.31
C PRO A 721 8.39 7.44 53.98
N VAL A 722 9.38 7.15 54.83
CA VAL A 722 10.77 7.17 54.39
C VAL A 722 10.99 5.91 53.54
N LEU A 723 10.70 6.01 52.25
CA LEU A 723 10.80 4.91 51.29
C LEU A 723 12.23 4.33 51.30
N PRO A 724 12.46 3.09 51.77
CA PRO A 724 13.76 2.46 51.74
C PRO A 724 13.95 1.86 50.36
N HIS A 725 14.96 2.36 49.64
CA HIS A 725 15.54 1.73 48.45
C HIS A 725 14.67 1.61 47.18
N VAL A 726 14.00 2.68 46.73
CA VAL A 726 13.77 2.95 45.29
C VAL A 726 13.73 4.46 45.05
N SER A 727 14.59 4.96 44.15
CA SER A 727 14.62 6.33 43.65
C SER A 727 13.42 6.61 42.74
N LEU A 728 12.22 6.74 43.32
CA LEU A 728 11.00 7.23 42.64
C LEU A 728 10.34 8.32 43.49
N GLN A 729 11.14 9.28 43.94
CA GLN A 729 10.66 10.43 44.71
C GLN A 729 10.51 11.67 43.83
N GLN A 730 11.21 11.71 42.69
CA GLN A 730 11.29 12.89 41.85
C GLN A 730 10.66 12.64 40.48
N VAL A 731 10.23 13.74 39.85
CA VAL A 731 9.68 13.71 38.49
C VAL A 731 10.66 13.07 37.49
N ALA A 732 11.98 13.23 37.70
CA ALA A 732 13.05 12.63 36.92
C ALA A 732 12.94 11.11 36.74
N ASP A 733 12.37 10.44 37.74
CA ASP A 733 12.34 8.98 37.83
C ASP A 733 11.16 8.38 37.02
N VAL A 734 10.15 9.19 36.70
CA VAL A 734 8.88 8.76 36.07
C VAL A 734 8.67 9.43 34.70
N LEU A 735 9.57 10.29 34.24
CA LEU A 735 9.35 11.09 33.03
C LEU A 735 9.46 10.29 31.72
N GLN A 736 8.66 10.68 30.72
CA GLN A 736 8.72 10.17 29.35
C GLN A 736 9.61 11.09 28.52
N ARG A 737 10.62 10.53 27.85
CA ARG A 737 11.56 11.30 27.02
C ARG A 737 11.17 11.34 25.54
N ASP A 738 10.36 10.38 25.10
CA ASP A 738 9.95 10.24 23.70
C ASP A 738 8.69 11.07 23.41
N ILE A 739 8.80 12.39 23.53
CA ILE A 739 7.78 13.34 23.09
C ILE A 739 8.35 14.17 21.95
N PRO A 740 7.61 14.32 20.82
CA PRO A 740 8.10 15.10 19.71
C PRO A 740 8.33 16.56 20.10
N VAL A 741 9.44 17.09 19.58
CA VAL A 741 9.90 18.45 19.81
C VAL A 741 10.05 19.15 18.46
N VAL A 742 9.66 20.43 18.41
CA VAL A 742 9.81 21.29 17.22
C VAL A 742 10.42 22.64 17.58
N GLN A 743 10.91 23.35 16.57
CA GLN A 743 11.37 24.74 16.71
C GLN A 743 10.22 25.71 16.45
N PRO A 744 10.26 26.96 16.94
CA PRO A 744 9.23 27.96 16.68
C PRO A 744 9.03 28.24 15.17
N THR A 745 10.08 28.04 14.36
CA THR A 745 10.09 28.24 12.91
C THR A 745 9.66 27.01 12.11
N THR A 746 9.39 25.87 12.77
CA THR A 746 8.94 24.66 12.08
C THR A 746 7.59 24.90 11.39
N SER A 747 7.45 24.45 10.13
CA SER A 747 6.21 24.57 9.36
C SER A 747 5.05 23.93 10.11
N LEU A 748 3.88 24.58 10.09
CA LEU A 748 2.67 24.06 10.72
C LEU A 748 2.28 22.67 10.18
N ILE A 749 2.59 22.37 8.91
CA ILE A 749 2.34 21.05 8.31
C ILE A 749 3.20 19.97 8.97
N ASP A 750 4.48 20.25 9.24
CA ASP A 750 5.38 19.32 9.90
C ASP A 750 4.99 19.15 11.38
N VAL A 751 4.63 20.26 12.04
CA VAL A 751 4.07 20.24 13.41
C VAL A 751 2.85 19.33 13.48
N LEU A 752 1.94 19.45 12.50
CA LEU A 752 0.75 18.62 12.42
C LEU A 752 1.06 17.13 12.25
N GLN A 753 2.04 16.80 11.41
CA GLN A 753 2.49 15.41 11.28
C GLN A 753 3.04 14.88 12.60
N HIS A 754 3.85 15.66 13.32
CA HIS A 754 4.35 15.29 14.65
C HIS A 754 3.24 15.15 15.70
N VAL A 755 2.23 16.04 15.70
CA VAL A 755 1.06 15.92 16.58
C VAL A 755 0.28 14.63 16.27
N LEU A 756 0.04 14.31 15.00
CA LEU A 756 -0.77 13.16 14.58
C LEU A 756 -0.06 11.81 14.76
N SER A 757 1.26 11.79 14.61
CA SER A 757 2.10 10.59 14.81
C SER A 757 2.41 10.32 16.28
N SER A 758 2.22 11.31 17.16
CA SER A 758 2.44 11.14 18.60
C SER A 758 1.24 10.46 19.27
N PRO A 759 1.45 9.41 20.09
CA PRO A 759 0.37 8.82 20.89
C PRO A 759 -0.23 9.83 21.90
N TYR A 760 0.53 10.87 22.26
CA TYR A 760 0.12 11.90 23.21
C TYR A 760 -0.61 13.09 22.55
N ARG A 761 -0.67 13.11 21.20
CA ARG A 761 -1.27 14.17 20.38
C ARG A 761 -0.83 15.59 20.73
N ARG A 762 0.45 15.74 21.04
CA ARG A 762 1.06 17.01 21.43
C ARG A 762 2.54 17.07 21.05
N VAL A 763 3.05 18.29 20.94
CA VAL A 763 4.45 18.59 20.60
C VAL A 763 4.93 19.75 21.48
N VAL A 764 6.17 19.65 21.97
CA VAL A 764 6.81 20.71 22.75
C VAL A 764 7.64 21.60 21.83
N VAL A 765 7.47 22.92 21.93
CA VAL A 765 8.22 23.90 21.13
C VAL A 765 9.43 24.37 21.93
N LEU A 766 10.62 24.14 21.38
CA LEU A 766 11.89 24.53 22.00
C LEU A 766 12.59 25.63 21.20
N GLU A 767 13.19 26.57 21.93
CA GLU A 767 14.18 27.50 21.40
C GLU A 767 15.46 27.38 22.25
N ASN A 768 16.59 27.07 21.62
CA ASN A 768 17.86 26.83 22.31
C ASN A 768 17.73 25.79 23.47
N GLN A 769 17.01 24.69 23.21
CA GLN A 769 16.66 23.62 24.18
C GLN A 769 15.71 24.01 25.32
N LYS A 770 15.29 25.27 25.41
CA LYS A 770 14.34 25.74 26.43
C LYS A 770 12.91 25.66 25.94
N VAL A 771 12.00 25.24 26.83
CA VAL A 771 10.57 25.15 26.53
C VAL A 771 9.98 26.56 26.40
N ILE A 772 9.50 26.90 25.21
CA ILE A 772 8.87 28.19 24.92
C ILE A 772 7.40 28.06 24.52
N GLY A 773 6.93 26.85 24.19
CA GLY A 773 5.56 26.63 23.76
C GLY A 773 5.12 25.17 23.82
N LEU A 774 3.81 24.97 23.80
CA LEU A 774 3.17 23.67 23.68
C LEU A 774 2.12 23.73 22.57
N ILE A 775 2.08 22.72 21.72
CA ILE A 775 1.07 22.58 20.65
C ILE A 775 0.34 21.26 20.86
N THR A 776 -0.98 21.33 21.02
CA THR A 776 -1.88 20.17 21.09
C THR A 776 -2.73 20.06 19.83
N ASP A 777 -3.33 18.90 19.57
CA ASP A 777 -4.33 18.75 18.50
C ASP A 777 -5.47 19.79 18.63
N GLY A 778 -5.92 20.07 19.85
CA GLY A 778 -6.89 21.11 20.16
C GLY A 778 -6.42 22.53 19.82
N ASP A 779 -5.16 22.87 20.11
CA ASP A 779 -4.59 24.19 19.76
C ASP A 779 -4.51 24.40 18.25
N VAL A 780 -4.08 23.36 17.53
CA VAL A 780 -4.04 23.40 16.07
C VAL A 780 -5.44 23.58 15.52
N LEU A 781 -6.43 22.81 15.99
CA LEU A 781 -7.81 22.94 15.53
C LEU A 781 -8.43 24.30 15.86
N LYS A 782 -8.16 24.86 17.05
CA LYS A 782 -8.72 26.15 17.47
C LYS A 782 -8.09 27.33 16.73
N ARG A 783 -6.79 27.26 16.43
CA ARG A 783 -6.01 28.39 15.89
C ARG A 783 -5.75 28.26 14.40
N ALA A 784 -5.42 27.08 13.89
CA ALA A 784 -5.25 26.86 12.45
C ALA A 784 -6.57 27.04 11.69
N ALA A 785 -7.71 26.72 12.31
CA ALA A 785 -9.00 26.96 11.70
C ALA A 785 -9.37 28.44 11.49
N ARG A 786 -8.60 29.40 12.04
CA ARG A 786 -8.75 30.84 11.73
C ARG A 786 -8.16 31.21 10.37
N TYR A 787 -7.21 30.42 9.88
CA TYR A 787 -6.49 30.66 8.63
C TYR A 787 -7.13 29.94 7.43
N VAL A 788 -8.25 29.24 7.65
CA VAL A 788 -8.84 28.31 6.67
C VAL A 788 -10.31 28.69 6.43
N GLN A 789 -10.73 28.77 5.16
CA GLN A 789 -12.13 29.07 4.79
C GLN A 789 -13.12 28.04 5.37
N PRO A 790 -14.40 28.39 5.63
CA PRO A 790 -15.38 27.49 6.28
C PRO A 790 -15.52 26.12 5.61
N ASN A 791 -15.51 26.09 4.27
CA ASN A 791 -15.62 24.85 3.49
C ASN A 791 -14.36 23.97 3.58
N VAL A 792 -13.20 24.58 3.82
CA VAL A 792 -11.91 23.89 3.96
C VAL A 792 -11.70 23.42 5.41
N ARG A 793 -12.33 24.08 6.40
CA ARG A 793 -12.36 23.65 7.80
C ARG A 793 -12.91 22.22 7.96
N GLN A 794 -13.97 21.89 7.22
CA GLN A 794 -14.58 20.56 7.23
C GLN A 794 -13.63 19.49 6.64
N ARG A 795 -12.81 19.87 5.65
CA ARG A 795 -11.78 19.02 5.03
C ARG A 795 -10.54 18.84 5.91
N LEU A 796 -10.11 19.89 6.63
CA LEU A 796 -9.07 19.81 7.66
C LEU A 796 -9.47 18.81 8.75
N MET A 797 -10.74 18.82 9.15
CA MET A 797 -11.27 17.87 10.14
C MET A 797 -11.33 16.42 9.63
N THR A 798 -11.51 16.21 8.31
CA THR A 798 -11.50 14.86 7.72
C THR A 798 -10.09 14.31 7.58
N TRP A 799 -9.12 15.17 7.27
CA TRP A 799 -7.71 14.80 7.23
C TRP A 799 -7.16 14.38 8.61
N PHE A 800 -7.51 15.13 9.67
CA PHE A 800 -7.14 14.81 11.06
C PHE A 800 -7.58 13.41 11.53
N MET A 801 -8.50 12.75 10.79
CA MET A 801 -9.01 11.41 11.06
C MET A 801 -8.32 10.31 10.23
N GLY A 802 -7.14 10.59 9.65
CA GLY A 802 -6.36 9.62 8.88
C GLY A 802 -6.61 9.63 7.36
N GLY A 803 -7.23 10.70 6.85
CA GLY A 803 -7.34 10.94 5.39
C GLY A 803 -6.03 11.47 4.78
N GLU A 804 -5.99 11.64 3.46
CA GLU A 804 -4.89 12.32 2.79
C GLU A 804 -4.98 13.85 2.99
N LEU A 805 -3.82 14.50 3.16
CA LEU A 805 -3.73 15.94 3.35
C LEU A 805 -4.25 16.67 2.10
N PRO A 806 -5.37 17.42 2.15
CA PRO A 806 -5.91 18.07 0.97
C PRO A 806 -4.93 19.12 0.43
N ALA A 807 -4.67 19.13 -0.87
CA ALA A 807 -3.75 20.08 -1.49
C ALA A 807 -4.11 21.56 -1.19
N GLU A 808 -5.40 21.87 -1.10
CA GLU A 808 -5.90 23.19 -0.71
C GLU A 808 -5.50 23.58 0.72
N LEU A 809 -5.38 22.60 1.62
CA LEU A 809 -4.99 22.80 3.01
C LEU A 809 -3.48 22.99 3.15
N VAL A 810 -2.70 22.29 2.33
CA VAL A 810 -1.25 22.52 2.18
C VAL A 810 -1.02 23.98 1.81
N VAL A 811 -1.73 24.48 0.79
CA VAL A 811 -1.61 25.87 0.34
C VAL A 811 -2.07 26.86 1.42
N ALA A 812 -3.15 26.57 2.14
CA ALA A 812 -3.67 27.47 3.19
C ALA A 812 -2.76 27.58 4.42
N LEU A 813 -1.98 26.52 4.72
CA LEU A 813 -1.12 26.46 5.90
C LEU A 813 0.37 26.61 5.58
N GLN A 814 0.75 26.77 4.30
CA GLN A 814 2.14 26.79 3.84
C GLN A 814 2.99 27.90 4.49
N ASP A 815 2.37 29.02 4.82
CA ASP A 815 3.03 30.21 5.37
C ASP A 815 2.90 30.30 6.90
N GLN A 816 2.42 29.25 7.57
CA GLN A 816 2.22 29.22 9.02
C GLN A 816 3.29 28.37 9.70
N ILE A 817 3.72 28.80 10.88
CA ILE A 817 4.76 28.14 11.67
C ILE A 817 4.26 27.76 13.07
N ALA A 818 5.03 26.93 13.78
CA ALA A 818 4.75 26.49 15.14
C ALA A 818 4.44 27.67 16.08
N ALA A 819 5.17 28.78 15.95
CA ALA A 819 4.98 29.99 16.76
C ALA A 819 3.58 30.61 16.61
N ASP A 820 2.91 30.47 15.47
CA ASP A 820 1.60 31.06 15.21
C ASP A 820 0.46 30.35 15.95
N VAL A 821 0.68 29.08 16.35
CA VAL A 821 -0.34 28.22 16.95
C VAL A 821 0.01 27.74 18.36
N MET A 822 1.25 27.89 18.81
CA MET A 822 1.67 27.42 20.13
C MET A 822 1.05 28.20 21.30
N THR A 823 0.80 27.50 22.40
CA THR A 823 0.52 28.12 23.70
C THR A 823 1.84 28.55 24.33
N SER A 824 2.11 29.85 24.39
CA SER A 824 3.38 30.40 24.91
C SER A 824 3.48 30.39 26.44
N ARG A 825 2.35 30.24 27.15
CA ARG A 825 2.30 30.17 28.61
C ARG A 825 2.24 28.70 29.03
N VAL A 826 3.40 28.06 29.08
CA VAL A 826 3.52 26.64 29.40
C VAL A 826 3.83 26.47 30.88
N VAL A 827 2.96 25.76 31.59
CA VAL A 827 3.23 25.35 32.97
C VAL A 827 4.23 24.21 32.93
N MET A 828 5.35 24.34 33.67
CA MET A 828 6.44 23.37 33.70
C MET A 828 6.76 22.94 35.14
N VAL A 829 7.43 21.80 35.28
CA VAL A 829 7.98 21.30 36.55
C VAL A 829 9.46 21.00 36.43
N GLU A 830 10.21 21.18 37.51
CA GLU A 830 11.60 20.75 37.56
C GLU A 830 11.69 19.22 37.70
N ASP A 831 12.70 18.62 37.08
CA ASP A 831 13.01 17.19 37.18
C ASP A 831 13.26 16.73 38.61
N THR A 832 13.83 17.59 39.45
CA THR A 832 14.06 17.33 40.89
C THR A 832 12.84 17.53 41.78
N LEU A 833 11.70 18.00 41.23
CA LEU A 833 10.48 18.22 42.00
C LEU A 833 9.92 16.90 42.53
N SER A 834 9.35 16.90 43.73
CA SER A 834 8.71 15.69 44.27
C SER A 834 7.50 15.26 43.43
N LEU A 835 7.26 13.96 43.32
CA LEU A 835 6.10 13.43 42.60
C LEU A 835 4.78 13.98 43.17
N VAL A 836 4.67 14.12 44.50
CA VAL A 836 3.49 14.69 45.18
C VAL A 836 3.22 16.13 44.76
N SER A 837 4.27 16.97 44.74
CA SER A 837 4.17 18.36 44.30
C SER A 837 3.85 18.47 42.80
N ALA A 838 4.32 17.52 41.99
CA ALA A 838 3.96 17.46 40.57
C ALA A 838 2.48 17.10 40.36
N ILE A 839 1.93 16.16 41.14
CA ILE A 839 0.48 15.85 41.10
C ILE A 839 -0.33 17.08 41.49
N GLN A 840 0.06 17.75 42.57
CA GLN A 840 -0.61 18.97 43.01
C GLN A 840 -0.63 20.02 41.88
N LYS A 841 0.50 20.22 41.20
CA LYS A 841 0.58 21.16 40.08
C LYS A 841 -0.24 20.73 38.86
N LEU A 842 -0.36 19.44 38.58
CA LEU A 842 -1.26 18.90 37.54
C LEU A 842 -2.75 19.16 37.85
N MET A 843 -3.09 19.24 39.13
CA MET A 843 -4.46 19.49 39.59
C MET A 843 -4.78 20.98 39.65
N ASP A 844 -3.92 21.79 40.27
CA ASP A 844 -4.14 23.23 40.47
C ASP A 844 -4.27 23.97 39.13
N GLU A 845 -3.53 23.52 38.12
CA GLU A 845 -3.52 24.12 36.78
C GLU A 845 -4.52 23.45 35.81
N ASP A 846 -5.23 22.42 36.28
CA ASP A 846 -6.13 21.57 35.49
C ASP A 846 -5.59 21.17 34.10
N VAL A 847 -4.31 20.76 34.06
CA VAL A 847 -3.65 20.32 32.83
C VAL A 847 -3.51 18.80 32.79
N VAL A 848 -3.61 18.25 31.57
CA VAL A 848 -3.50 16.80 31.34
C VAL A 848 -2.09 16.27 31.60
N GLY A 849 -1.06 17.12 31.44
CA GLY A 849 0.33 16.80 31.76
C GLY A 849 1.23 18.03 31.65
N LEU A 850 2.50 17.88 32.03
CA LEU A 850 3.47 18.97 32.19
C LEU A 850 4.81 18.63 31.52
N PRO A 851 5.44 19.56 30.79
CA PRO A 851 6.85 19.47 30.44
C PRO A 851 7.72 19.51 31.69
N VAL A 852 8.71 18.64 31.71
CA VAL A 852 9.73 18.54 32.75
C VAL A 852 10.99 19.24 32.24
N VAL A 853 11.57 20.10 33.07
CA VAL A 853 12.79 20.85 32.77
C VAL A 853 13.85 20.65 33.84
N ASN A 854 15.12 20.87 33.51
CA ASN A 854 16.17 20.98 34.52
C ASN A 854 16.20 22.40 35.11
N LYS A 855 17.13 22.66 36.06
CA LYS A 855 17.35 23.98 36.68
C LYS A 855 17.70 25.10 35.68
N GLU A 856 18.12 24.77 34.47
CA GLU A 856 18.48 25.70 33.41
C GLU A 856 17.31 25.96 32.44
N TYR A 857 16.12 25.42 32.75
CA TYR A 857 14.90 25.42 31.92
C TYR A 857 15.01 24.60 30.62
N CYS A 858 16.00 23.71 30.51
CA CYS A 858 16.17 22.82 29.37
C CYS A 858 15.23 21.62 29.51
N PHE A 859 14.53 21.28 28.43
CA PHE A 859 13.54 20.20 28.39
C PHE A 859 14.18 18.83 28.69
N GLN A 860 13.61 18.09 29.66
CA GLN A 860 14.05 16.76 30.08
C GLN A 860 13.06 15.65 29.72
N GLY A 861 11.78 15.99 29.57
CA GLY A 861 10.74 15.03 29.25
C GLY A 861 9.36 15.52 29.65
N TRP A 862 8.44 14.60 29.90
CA TRP A 862 7.04 14.89 30.15
C TRP A 862 6.47 13.98 31.23
N ILE A 863 5.50 14.51 31.99
CA ILE A 863 4.78 13.77 33.02
C ILE A 863 3.28 14.03 32.92
N ASP A 864 2.46 12.99 33.08
CA ASP A 864 0.99 13.10 33.13
C ASP A 864 0.37 12.29 34.27
N ARG A 865 -0.95 12.46 34.47
CA ARG A 865 -1.71 11.79 35.53
C ARG A 865 -1.64 10.25 35.44
N THR A 866 -1.52 9.69 34.25
CA THR A 866 -1.42 8.23 34.05
C THR A 866 -0.08 7.71 34.52
N MET A 867 1.00 8.38 34.12
CA MET A 867 2.36 8.02 34.51
C MET A 867 2.54 8.07 36.03
N VAL A 868 1.99 9.11 36.67
CA VAL A 868 2.05 9.23 38.12
C VAL A 868 1.26 8.11 38.81
N LEU A 869 0.05 7.80 38.36
CA LEU A 869 -0.74 6.70 38.93
C LEU A 869 -0.03 5.35 38.77
N HIS A 870 0.60 5.12 37.61
CA HIS A 870 1.39 3.91 37.34
C HIS A 870 2.58 3.79 38.30
N ALA A 871 3.29 4.90 38.54
CA ALA A 871 4.39 4.95 39.50
C ALA A 871 3.91 4.67 40.94
N LEU A 872 2.83 5.30 41.39
CA LEU A 872 2.28 5.09 42.75
C LEU A 872 1.89 3.63 43.01
N ILE A 873 1.36 2.92 42.01
CA ILE A 873 1.03 1.50 42.13
C ILE A 873 2.27 0.61 42.08
N HIS A 874 3.24 0.93 41.22
CA HIS A 874 4.50 0.18 41.16
C HIS A 874 5.33 0.31 42.43
N ILE A 875 5.31 1.46 43.10
CA ILE A 875 6.05 1.64 44.36
C ILE A 875 5.40 0.84 45.51
N ASN A 876 4.10 0.56 45.44
CA ASN A 876 3.35 -0.17 46.47
C ASN A 876 3.42 -1.72 46.31
N ASN A 877 3.87 -2.23 45.16
CA ASN A 877 4.00 -3.67 44.88
C ASN A 877 5.46 -4.13 44.98
#